data_AF-A0A9R0AM60-F1
#
_entry.id   AF-A0A9R0AM60-F1
#
_cell.length_a   1.000
_cell.length_b   1.000
_cell.length_c   1.000
_cell.angle_alpha   90.00
_cell.angle_beta   90.00
_cell.angle_gamma   90.00
#
_symmetry.space_group_name_H-M   'P 1'
#
loop_
_entity.id
_entity.type
_entity.pdbx_description
1 polymer ?
#
loop_
_entity_poly.entity_id
_entity_poly.type
_entity_poly.pdbx_seq_one_letter_code
_entity_poly.pdbx_strand_id
1 'polypeptide(L)'
;MRSLPFFCQMASTVLEELFSNSYNTNPPLTLTEMFTHFLLIQMKRHVEKSAKSSTEEILKLGELAWHMLEKDTLTFMEKDQRETSTDPLLPVKLSKDWPMFFRKQNLMGLGKMYRFTHPCVQEFLAALYVAVHYETSKGNVMSFTLAEKAQKLLSPTEVPIDMHRRAVDRALRSKTGQLDIFLLFLLGISAGPSNKLLSCLFQNTSLQVRTEEVVKNILQKVKAKPLFEISVNLSRCLEELDVALPVDNNPGPIKFQIDDDVHVTPSEWSNIATTLLTSEDTSLIFDVRKYANVDEAIMRLLPVIKISRVLRLDRVTNLSWALIASTLRSPANRIREIDIEKKALIYLNLEQLSIGMRSPNCKVEILRTPYFSYPKDANPLLTGILLNPTHLRELKLLNAFSTSDRTVEGISQILMNPDCHLEKLTLQKMESLESCQKLASALCSSSCHLQELDLSRCCERSEDQALKHLSKAFRHPNFKVTVLRLEFYSVEEETLSALFSAFQKNPSHLRELELRVLMPLNQNFRELFSLLADPRFRLETLRILHPRLHTPDDNQLSSEPLLSCAALHRLCWSLCKCNCRALVQLQADSLETLASALGSCSLKSLDLSMCGLTDSSVELLSAGLSNPGCKLEILRMTHCSITEAGAACLARALSSNPSHMREIDLSINPVKGPGFDQLRSVLKDPATRLEKLIVDGLEEQRDLETLRQYVCQLTWDPNTASSSVQVSEEDEALVEYRRHPATLPHHPERFIDQYQIMSREGLSSRHFFQLEWFGKSATIGMAYKDISRKGSLAACSIGLNNKSWGIFVTTPLPTCNALHGGVEMRLPDCSPFRVGVYLDWAAGTLSFYNTTRDKAELIHTFHAKFTQPLFLLVSISAGVKILPDMPPPLCVHDHDPWDMLRGYKDCKGCNGSKAG
;
A
#
# COMPACT_ATOMS: atom_id res chain seq x y z
N MET A 1 -5.12 13.31 28.68
CA MET A 1 -5.71 13.70 29.99
C MET A 1 -6.47 12.57 30.68
N ARG A 2 -7.30 11.76 29.98
CA ARG A 2 -8.11 10.67 30.60
C ARG A 2 -7.33 9.49 31.22
N SER A 3 -6.02 9.41 31.00
CA SER A 3 -5.14 8.36 31.52
C SER A 3 -4.32 8.76 32.75
N LEU A 4 -4.39 10.03 33.17
CA LEU A 4 -3.59 10.56 34.29
C LEU A 4 -4.45 10.67 35.56
N PRO A 5 -4.09 10.01 36.67
CA PRO A 5 -4.92 9.95 37.89
C PRO A 5 -5.35 11.32 38.43
N PHE A 6 -4.49 12.33 38.36
CA PHE A 6 -4.79 13.70 38.81
C PHE A 6 -5.95 14.33 38.03
N PHE A 7 -5.97 14.19 36.71
CA PHE A 7 -7.01 14.78 35.87
C PHE A 7 -8.35 14.05 36.00
N CYS A 8 -8.33 12.73 36.21
CA CYS A 8 -9.54 11.98 36.52
C CYS A 8 -10.12 12.40 37.87
N GLN A 9 -9.28 12.59 38.90
CA GLN A 9 -9.71 13.07 40.20
C GLN A 9 -10.28 14.50 40.14
N MET A 10 -9.62 15.38 39.38
CA MET A 10 -10.09 16.75 39.14
C MET A 10 -11.46 16.75 38.45
N ALA A 11 -11.60 16.00 37.35
CA ALA A 11 -12.86 15.88 36.63
C ALA A 11 -13.98 15.28 37.50
N SER A 12 -13.70 14.23 38.28
CA SER A 12 -14.65 13.65 39.23
C SER A 12 -15.12 14.70 40.23
N THR A 13 -14.19 15.44 40.83
CA THR A 13 -14.51 16.48 41.83
C THR A 13 -15.40 17.58 41.24
N VAL A 14 -15.08 18.04 40.01
CA VAL A 14 -15.85 19.08 39.34
C VAL A 14 -17.23 18.58 38.94
N LEU A 15 -17.32 17.37 38.35
CA LEU A 15 -18.59 16.77 37.94
C LEU A 15 -19.48 16.45 39.14
N GLU A 16 -18.93 15.91 40.23
CA GLU A 16 -19.66 15.64 41.46
C GLU A 16 -20.32 16.92 42.01
N GLU A 17 -19.58 18.04 42.06
CA GLU A 17 -20.16 19.31 42.53
C GLU A 17 -21.21 19.86 41.55
N LEU A 18 -20.98 19.75 40.24
CA LEU A 18 -21.94 20.17 39.21
C LEU A 18 -23.24 19.35 39.25
N PHE A 19 -23.17 18.06 39.57
CA PHE A 19 -24.35 17.20 39.71
C PHE A 19 -25.04 17.36 41.07
N SER A 20 -24.31 17.76 42.11
CA SER A 20 -24.87 17.90 43.48
C SER A 20 -25.58 19.22 43.70
N ASN A 21 -25.14 20.30 43.04
CA ASN A 21 -25.79 21.61 43.14
C ASN A 21 -26.66 21.82 41.89
N SER A 22 -27.99 21.80 42.03
CA SER A 22 -28.96 21.96 40.93
C SER A 22 -29.04 23.38 40.35
N TYR A 23 -27.90 24.00 40.03
CA TYR A 23 -27.82 25.29 39.35
C TYR A 23 -27.33 25.13 37.90
N ASN A 24 -27.92 25.92 37.01
CA ASN A 24 -27.70 26.01 35.56
C ASN A 24 -26.30 26.54 35.18
N THR A 25 -25.23 26.00 35.76
CA THR A 25 -23.87 26.30 35.32
C THR A 25 -23.50 25.40 34.15
N ASN A 26 -23.19 25.99 33.00
CA ASN A 26 -22.68 25.26 31.84
C ASN A 26 -21.45 24.43 32.25
N PRO A 27 -21.32 23.19 31.75
CA PRO A 27 -20.14 22.39 32.04
C PRO A 27 -18.89 23.08 31.47
N PRO A 28 -17.73 22.99 32.14
CA PRO A 28 -16.48 23.50 31.61
C PRO A 28 -16.16 22.83 30.27
N LEU A 29 -16.02 23.64 29.21
CA LEU A 29 -15.73 23.19 27.84
C LEU A 29 -14.24 23.27 27.52
N THR A 30 -13.52 24.13 28.22
CA THR A 30 -12.10 24.40 28.04
C THR A 30 -11.25 23.86 29.20
N LEU A 31 -9.93 23.75 29.00
CA LEU A 31 -9.03 23.29 30.05
C LEU A 31 -8.96 24.32 31.18
N THR A 32 -8.93 25.61 30.84
CA THR A 32 -8.91 26.69 31.83
C THR A 32 -10.17 26.70 32.68
N GLU A 33 -11.35 26.49 32.09
CA GLU A 33 -12.60 26.38 32.85
C GLU A 33 -12.56 25.19 33.82
N MET A 34 -12.06 24.02 33.40
CA MET A 34 -11.96 22.85 34.28
C MET A 34 -11.09 23.12 35.51
N PHE A 35 -9.93 23.76 35.34
CA PHE A 35 -9.06 24.17 36.45
C PHE A 35 -9.68 25.29 37.30
N THR A 36 -10.41 26.21 36.68
CA THR A 36 -11.10 27.31 37.37
C THR A 36 -12.20 26.76 38.27
N HIS A 37 -13.06 25.89 37.76
CA HIS A 37 -14.10 25.22 38.56
C HIS A 37 -13.48 24.39 39.68
N PHE A 38 -12.41 23.65 39.40
CA PHE A 38 -11.72 22.88 40.44
C PHE A 38 -11.16 23.79 41.54
N LEU A 39 -10.52 24.91 41.20
CA LEU A 39 -10.02 25.89 42.16
C LEU A 39 -11.15 26.44 43.04
N LEU A 40 -12.26 26.88 42.44
CA LEU A 40 -13.42 27.42 43.15
C LEU A 40 -13.99 26.42 44.17
N ILE A 41 -14.09 25.14 43.79
CA ILE A 41 -14.57 24.07 44.68
C ILE A 41 -13.62 23.87 45.87
N GLN A 42 -12.30 23.84 45.62
CA GLN A 42 -11.32 23.70 46.71
C GLN A 42 -11.35 24.92 47.64
N MET A 43 -11.51 26.13 47.09
CA MET A 43 -11.63 27.35 47.90
C MET A 43 -12.89 27.34 48.77
N LYS A 44 -14.03 26.94 48.23
CA LYS A 44 -15.28 26.77 48.99
C LYS A 44 -15.09 25.81 50.15
N ARG A 45 -14.55 24.62 49.89
CA ARG A 45 -14.26 23.60 50.92
C ARG A 45 -13.26 24.06 51.98
N HIS A 46 -12.30 24.92 51.61
CA HIS A 46 -11.31 25.47 52.55
C HIS A 46 -11.91 26.54 53.48
N VAL A 47 -12.77 27.42 52.94
CA VAL A 47 -13.48 28.43 53.73
C VAL A 47 -14.40 27.78 54.76
N GLU A 48 -15.13 26.73 54.36
CA GLU A 48 -15.99 25.93 55.26
C GLU A 48 -15.21 25.31 56.42
N LYS A 49 -13.92 25.00 56.23
CA LYS A 49 -13.07 24.33 57.24
C LYS A 49 -12.24 25.28 58.11
N SER A 50 -11.82 26.44 57.60
CA SER A 50 -10.79 27.28 58.24
C SER A 50 -11.24 28.70 58.62
N ALA A 51 -12.43 29.13 58.17
CA ALA A 51 -13.01 30.47 58.40
C ALA A 51 -12.09 31.67 58.02
N LYS A 52 -11.02 31.45 57.25
CA LYS A 52 -10.05 32.47 56.80
C LYS A 52 -10.22 32.81 55.31
N SER A 53 -9.75 34.00 54.93
CA SER A 53 -9.72 34.44 53.53
C SER A 53 -8.81 33.54 52.69
N SER A 54 -9.40 32.78 51.76
CA SER A 54 -8.70 31.83 50.89
C SER A 54 -8.01 32.48 49.69
N THR A 55 -8.38 33.71 49.33
CA THR A 55 -7.87 34.40 48.13
C THR A 55 -6.41 34.83 48.30
N GLU A 56 -6.03 35.38 49.45
CA GLU A 56 -4.65 35.83 49.71
C GLU A 56 -3.65 34.67 49.73
N GLU A 57 -4.05 33.51 50.25
CA GLU A 57 -3.21 32.31 50.29
C GLU A 57 -3.00 31.71 48.90
N ILE A 58 -4.04 31.72 48.05
CA ILE A 58 -3.93 31.30 46.65
C ILE A 58 -3.03 32.24 45.84
N LEU A 59 -3.09 33.56 46.08
CA LEU A 59 -2.19 34.51 45.41
C LEU A 59 -0.73 34.31 45.82
N LYS A 60 -0.43 34.07 47.11
CA LYS A 60 0.92 33.70 47.57
C LYS A 60 1.40 32.38 46.94
N LEU A 61 0.49 31.43 46.73
CA LEU A 61 0.80 30.18 46.05
C LEU A 61 1.09 30.40 44.55
N GLY A 62 0.35 31.29 43.89
CA GLY A 62 0.57 31.68 42.51
C GLY A 62 1.86 32.48 42.30
N GLU A 63 2.24 33.35 43.25
CA GLU A 63 3.52 34.06 43.26
C GLU A 63 4.69 33.08 43.30
N LEU A 64 4.63 32.08 44.20
CA LEU A 64 5.63 31.02 44.26
C LEU A 64 5.67 30.20 42.96
N ALA A 65 4.50 29.89 42.39
CA ALA A 65 4.40 29.15 41.13
C ALA A 65 5.07 29.91 39.98
N TRP A 66 4.83 31.23 39.89
CA TRP A 66 5.44 32.11 38.90
C TRP A 66 6.96 32.15 39.05
N HIS A 67 7.47 32.35 40.27
CA HIS A 67 8.91 32.39 40.53
C HIS A 67 9.61 31.07 40.18
N MET A 68 8.98 29.94 40.49
CA MET A 68 9.50 28.62 40.13
C MET A 68 9.48 28.39 38.61
N LEU A 69 8.43 28.88 37.92
CA LEU A 69 8.32 28.78 36.46
C LEU A 69 9.37 29.67 35.77
N GLU A 70 9.68 30.86 36.31
CA GLU A 70 10.69 31.76 35.75
C GLU A 70 12.11 31.21 35.89
N LYS A 71 12.39 30.47 36.96
CA LYS A 71 13.68 29.81 37.20
C LYS A 71 13.82 28.42 36.57
N ASP A 72 12.79 27.94 35.86
CA ASP A 72 12.71 26.57 35.33
C ASP A 72 12.95 25.49 36.41
N THR A 73 12.35 25.67 37.59
CA THR A 73 12.48 24.72 38.72
C THR A 73 11.16 24.05 39.06
N LEU A 74 11.19 22.72 39.23
CA LEU A 74 10.01 21.91 39.60
C LEU A 74 9.90 21.66 41.12
N THR A 75 10.96 21.97 41.87
CA THR A 75 11.06 21.73 43.32
C THR A 75 11.68 22.94 44.01
N PHE A 76 11.14 23.29 45.18
CA PHE A 76 11.58 24.42 46.00
C PHE A 76 12.21 23.92 47.31
N MET A 77 13.44 24.35 47.61
CA MET A 77 14.14 24.00 48.85
C MET A 77 13.91 25.04 49.94
N GLU A 78 13.89 24.63 51.22
CA GLU A 78 13.88 25.54 52.38
C GLU A 78 15.07 26.55 52.35
N LYS A 79 16.18 26.22 51.65
CA LYS A 79 17.37 27.09 51.48
C LYS A 79 17.20 28.20 50.43
N ASP A 80 16.29 28.05 49.47
CA ASP A 80 16.05 29.02 48.39
C ASP A 80 15.16 30.19 48.83
N GLN A 81 14.70 30.18 50.09
CA GLN A 81 13.79 31.17 50.69
C GLN A 81 14.38 32.58 50.83
N ARG A 82 15.70 32.77 50.81
CA ARG A 82 16.31 34.10 51.04
C ARG A 82 16.00 35.13 49.96
N GLU A 83 15.47 34.71 48.82
CA GLU A 83 15.24 35.58 47.65
C GLU A 83 13.77 35.94 47.40
N THR A 84 12.77 35.35 48.09
CA THR A 84 11.37 35.42 47.62
C THR A 84 10.28 35.85 48.61
N SER A 85 10.45 35.77 49.94
CA SER A 85 9.41 36.29 50.86
C SER A 85 9.91 36.49 52.30
N THR A 86 9.21 37.34 53.05
CA THR A 86 9.56 37.82 54.40
C THR A 86 9.18 36.84 55.54
N ASP A 87 8.58 35.67 55.26
CA ASP A 87 8.14 34.67 56.26
C ASP A 87 8.65 33.24 55.95
N PRO A 88 9.56 32.68 56.78
CA PRO A 88 10.18 31.36 56.56
C PRO A 88 9.22 30.16 56.73
N LEU A 89 8.03 30.33 57.32
CA LEU A 89 7.07 29.24 57.55
C LEU A 89 6.02 29.10 56.43
N LEU A 90 6.02 30.00 55.44
CA LEU A 90 4.98 30.08 54.41
C LEU A 90 4.79 28.79 53.58
N PRO A 91 5.84 28.13 53.04
CA PRO A 91 5.65 26.90 52.26
C PRO A 91 5.15 25.71 53.09
N VAL A 92 5.53 25.65 54.38
CA VAL A 92 5.03 24.64 55.32
C VAL A 92 3.52 24.82 55.50
N LYS A 93 3.08 26.06 55.72
CA LYS A 93 1.68 26.41 55.89
C LYS A 93 0.87 26.10 54.63
N LEU A 94 1.30 26.60 53.46
CA LEU A 94 0.62 26.37 52.19
C LEU A 94 0.52 24.88 51.81
N SER A 95 1.54 24.07 52.14
CA SER A 95 1.50 22.62 51.86
C SER A 95 0.48 21.85 52.72
N LYS A 96 0.15 22.37 53.90
CA LYS A 96 -0.87 21.80 54.79
C LYS A 96 -2.27 22.27 54.42
N ASP A 97 -2.38 23.54 54.07
CA ASP A 97 -3.66 24.19 53.77
C ASP A 97 -4.15 23.80 52.35
N TRP A 98 -3.23 23.59 51.41
CA TRP A 98 -3.54 23.32 49.99
C TRP A 98 -2.87 22.04 49.43
N PRO A 99 -3.07 20.86 50.05
CA PRO A 99 -2.39 19.62 49.67
C PRO A 99 -2.76 19.12 48.27
N MET A 100 -3.84 19.60 47.67
CA MET A 100 -4.22 19.26 46.29
C MET A 100 -3.45 20.04 45.24
N PHE A 101 -2.87 21.19 45.61
CA PHE A 101 -2.08 22.03 44.71
C PHE A 101 -0.58 21.95 45.02
N PHE A 102 -0.21 21.87 46.30
CA PHE A 102 1.17 21.98 46.76
C PHE A 102 1.47 20.95 47.86
N ARG A 103 2.54 20.16 47.69
CA ARG A 103 2.87 19.06 48.60
C ARG A 103 4.34 19.09 49.02
N LYS A 104 4.57 18.64 50.26
CA LYS A 104 5.90 18.32 50.74
C LYS A 104 6.40 17.02 50.09
N GLN A 105 7.64 17.03 49.59
CA GLN A 105 8.34 15.85 49.12
C GLN A 105 9.44 15.49 50.11
N ASN A 106 9.44 14.24 50.59
CA ASN A 106 10.50 13.73 51.47
C ASN A 106 11.54 13.00 50.60
N LEU A 107 12.75 13.54 50.51
CA LEU A 107 13.92 12.84 49.96
C LEU A 107 14.98 12.74 51.06
N MET A 108 15.54 11.56 51.26
CA MET A 108 16.52 11.32 52.32
C MET A 108 17.78 12.17 52.08
N GLY A 109 18.18 12.97 53.07
CA GLY A 109 19.48 13.65 53.12
C GLY A 109 19.57 15.08 52.54
N LEU A 110 18.54 15.63 51.89
CA LEU A 110 18.65 16.94 51.20
C LEU A 110 17.86 18.10 51.84
N GLY A 111 17.10 17.88 52.92
CA GLY A 111 16.27 18.92 53.56
C GLY A 111 14.81 18.88 53.11
N LYS A 112 13.94 19.75 53.64
CA LYS A 112 12.52 19.76 53.27
C LYS A 112 12.35 20.37 51.88
N MET A 113 11.74 19.60 50.97
CA MET A 113 11.39 20.02 49.62
C MET A 113 9.88 20.17 49.46
N TYR A 114 9.49 21.12 48.61
CA TYR A 114 8.11 21.36 48.25
C TYR A 114 7.95 21.40 46.74
N ARG A 115 6.83 20.89 46.24
CA ARG A 115 6.50 20.89 44.81
C ARG A 115 5.01 21.01 44.58
N PHE A 116 4.64 21.50 43.40
CA PHE A 116 3.28 21.43 42.92
C PHE A 116 2.88 19.98 42.60
N THR A 117 1.61 19.66 42.78
CA THR A 117 1.09 18.30 42.55
C THR A 117 1.22 17.85 41.09
N HIS A 118 1.14 18.80 40.17
CA HIS A 118 1.35 18.60 38.74
C HIS A 118 1.92 19.90 38.10
N PRO A 119 2.77 19.82 37.06
CA PRO A 119 3.27 21.00 36.35
C PRO A 119 2.15 21.95 35.86
N CYS A 120 1.07 21.41 35.30
CA CYS A 120 -0.09 22.22 34.91
C CYS A 120 -0.76 23.00 36.05
N VAL A 121 -0.67 22.51 37.30
CA VAL A 121 -1.16 23.27 38.47
C VAL A 121 -0.26 24.47 38.75
N GLN A 122 1.05 24.28 38.65
CA GLN A 122 2.03 25.37 38.75
C GLN A 122 1.78 26.40 37.64
N GLU A 123 1.65 25.98 36.39
CA GLU A 123 1.42 26.85 35.23
C GLU A 123 0.08 27.62 35.35
N PHE A 124 -0.99 26.96 35.81
CA PHE A 124 -2.30 27.59 36.03
C PHE A 124 -2.26 28.66 37.13
N LEU A 125 -1.68 28.34 38.30
CA LEU A 125 -1.60 29.30 39.42
C LEU A 125 -0.65 30.45 39.13
N ALA A 126 0.43 30.19 38.39
CA ALA A 126 1.32 31.23 37.88
C ALA A 126 0.58 32.16 36.91
N ALA A 127 -0.21 31.62 35.97
CA ALA A 127 -1.03 32.41 35.04
C ALA A 127 -2.06 33.26 35.77
N LEU A 128 -2.72 32.71 36.80
CA LEU A 128 -3.66 33.43 37.65
C LEU A 128 -2.98 34.60 38.38
N TYR A 129 -1.81 34.38 38.99
CA TYR A 129 -1.06 35.43 39.68
C TYR A 129 -0.67 36.57 38.75
N VAL A 130 -0.14 36.24 37.56
CA VAL A 130 0.25 37.21 36.53
C VAL A 130 -0.97 37.99 36.02
N ALA A 131 -2.12 37.34 35.84
CA ALA A 131 -3.35 38.00 35.41
C ALA A 131 -3.88 39.01 36.44
N VAL A 132 -3.78 38.69 37.75
CA VAL A 132 -4.30 39.53 38.84
C VAL A 132 -3.41 40.74 39.15
N HIS A 133 -2.08 40.57 39.07
CA HIS A 133 -1.11 41.61 39.46
C HIS A 133 -0.58 42.45 38.28
N TYR A 134 -1.24 42.39 37.13
CA TYR A 134 -0.88 43.19 35.97
C TYR A 134 -1.27 44.67 36.16
N GLU A 135 -0.29 45.58 36.14
CA GLU A 135 -0.54 47.03 36.08
C GLU A 135 0.07 47.65 34.81
N THR A 136 -0.77 48.25 33.97
CA THR A 136 -0.40 48.88 32.68
C THR A 136 0.61 50.02 32.82
N SER A 137 0.64 50.71 33.97
CA SER A 137 1.43 51.92 34.22
C SER A 137 2.77 51.68 34.94
N LYS A 138 2.92 50.60 35.73
CA LYS A 138 4.13 50.34 36.53
C LYS A 138 5.14 49.39 35.89
N GLY A 139 4.80 48.74 34.78
CA GLY A 139 5.65 47.72 34.19
C GLY A 139 5.58 46.41 34.99
N ASN A 140 5.51 45.31 34.26
CA ASN A 140 4.82 44.11 34.69
C ASN A 140 5.65 43.17 35.58
N VAL A 141 4.99 42.27 36.33
CA VAL A 141 5.56 41.09 37.01
C VAL A 141 6.47 40.25 36.08
N MET A 142 6.18 40.28 34.76
CA MET A 142 7.04 39.80 33.68
C MET A 142 8.13 40.85 33.34
N SER A 143 9.21 40.91 34.11
CA SER A 143 10.27 41.89 33.90
C SER A 143 11.21 41.54 32.72
N PHE A 144 11.85 42.56 32.13
CA PHE A 144 12.79 42.44 31.00
C PHE A 144 13.94 41.47 31.32
N THR A 145 14.21 40.52 30.43
CA THR A 145 15.48 39.79 30.44
C THR A 145 16.65 40.76 30.20
N LEU A 146 17.87 40.43 30.66
CA LEU A 146 19.07 41.25 30.42
C LEU A 146 19.29 41.58 28.93
N ALA A 147 18.96 40.63 28.05
CA ALA A 147 19.01 40.82 26.60
C ALA A 147 18.00 41.87 26.10
N GLU A 148 16.80 41.92 26.67
CA GLU A 148 15.77 42.88 26.30
C GLU A 148 16.02 44.27 26.89
N LYS A 149 16.68 44.37 28.07
CA LYS A 149 17.19 45.65 28.60
C LYS A 149 18.25 46.26 27.67
N ALA A 150 19.14 45.43 27.13
CA ALA A 150 20.15 45.87 26.16
C ALA A 150 19.53 46.32 24.83
N GLN A 151 18.49 45.62 24.36
CA GLN A 151 17.77 46.00 23.14
C GLN A 151 16.98 47.32 23.29
N LYS A 152 16.45 47.59 24.49
CA LYS A 152 15.73 48.84 24.81
C LYS A 152 16.63 50.08 24.83
N LEU A 153 17.93 49.92 25.08
CA LEU A 153 18.93 50.99 24.96
C LEU A 153 19.28 51.35 23.51
N LEU A 154 19.00 50.44 22.57
CA LEU A 154 19.38 50.58 21.15
C LEU A 154 18.24 51.15 20.27
N SER A 155 16.99 51.08 20.71
CA SER A 155 15.83 51.63 19.99
C SER A 155 14.82 52.27 20.96
N PRO A 156 14.76 53.62 21.09
CA PRO A 156 13.90 54.28 22.07
C PRO A 156 12.44 54.43 21.64
N THR A 157 12.06 53.93 20.47
CA THR A 157 10.72 54.12 19.91
C THR A 157 9.77 52.96 20.24
N GLU A 158 8.61 53.36 20.77
CA GLU A 158 7.26 52.82 20.57
C GLU A 158 6.57 51.97 21.65
N VAL A 159 5.35 52.45 21.93
CA VAL A 159 4.08 51.82 22.35
C VAL A 159 4.14 50.81 23.52
N PRO A 160 3.29 50.98 24.57
CA PRO A 160 3.16 49.98 25.62
C PRO A 160 2.78 48.62 25.04
N ILE A 161 3.71 47.67 25.03
CA ILE A 161 3.43 46.30 24.56
C ILE A 161 2.38 45.70 25.48
N ASP A 162 1.32 45.13 24.91
CA ASP A 162 0.25 44.44 25.64
C ASP A 162 0.78 43.17 26.35
N MET A 163 0.18 42.78 27.49
CA MET A 163 0.59 41.59 28.27
C MET A 163 0.61 40.33 27.41
N HIS A 164 -0.47 40.12 26.66
CA HIS A 164 -0.72 38.92 25.87
C HIS A 164 0.28 38.79 24.74
N ARG A 165 0.60 39.91 24.07
CA ARG A 165 1.64 39.93 23.04
C ARG A 165 3.01 39.55 23.61
N ARG A 166 3.36 40.04 24.81
CA ARG A 166 4.61 39.63 25.50
C ARG A 166 4.61 38.15 25.89
N ALA A 167 3.50 37.64 26.40
CA ALA A 167 3.39 36.24 26.80
C ALA A 167 3.52 35.30 25.58
N VAL A 168 2.87 35.63 24.45
CA VAL A 168 3.00 34.90 23.18
C VAL A 168 4.45 34.89 22.71
N ASP A 169 5.13 36.04 22.74
CA ASP A 169 6.53 36.15 22.29
C ASP A 169 7.49 35.34 23.16
N ARG A 170 7.25 35.29 24.48
CA ARG A 170 8.10 34.53 25.41
C ARG A 170 7.86 33.03 25.30
N ALA A 171 6.61 32.59 25.10
CA ALA A 171 6.31 31.18 24.83
C ALA A 171 6.98 30.69 23.55
N LEU A 172 6.91 31.49 22.47
CA LEU A 172 7.56 31.18 21.20
C LEU A 172 9.10 31.11 21.25
N ARG A 173 9.74 31.87 22.16
CA ARG A 173 11.19 31.84 22.38
C ARG A 173 11.63 30.70 23.30
N SER A 174 10.69 30.03 23.96
CA SER A 174 10.99 28.88 24.82
C SER A 174 11.41 27.68 23.98
N LYS A 175 12.61 27.15 24.24
CA LYS A 175 13.12 25.96 23.52
C LYS A 175 12.47 24.65 23.98
N THR A 176 11.83 24.65 25.16
CA THR A 176 11.29 23.47 25.84
C THR A 176 9.77 23.47 25.97
N GLY A 177 9.08 24.50 25.46
CA GLY A 177 7.61 24.60 25.52
C GLY A 177 7.03 24.87 26.92
N GLN A 178 7.87 25.16 27.92
CA GLN A 178 7.46 25.33 29.33
C GLN A 178 6.43 26.45 29.57
N LEU A 179 6.34 27.42 28.67
CA LEU A 179 5.41 28.55 28.83
C LEU A 179 4.14 28.39 28.00
N ASP A 180 3.98 27.27 27.29
CA ASP A 180 2.87 27.07 26.35
C ASP A 180 1.55 26.83 27.06
N ILE A 181 1.55 25.97 28.09
CA ILE A 181 0.37 25.72 28.93
C ILE A 181 0.09 26.92 29.83
N PHE A 182 1.14 27.59 30.31
CA PHE A 182 1.01 28.88 31.00
C PHE A 182 0.31 29.92 30.12
N LEU A 183 0.69 30.04 28.84
CA LEU A 183 0.07 30.97 27.88
C LEU A 183 -1.40 30.62 27.64
N LEU A 184 -1.72 29.33 27.49
CA LEU A 184 -3.09 28.83 27.35
C LEU A 184 -3.96 29.29 28.53
N PHE A 185 -3.51 29.05 29.76
CA PHE A 185 -4.24 29.47 30.96
C PHE A 185 -4.32 30.99 31.11
N LEU A 186 -3.25 31.71 30.79
CA LEU A 186 -3.25 33.17 30.87
C LEU A 186 -4.32 33.76 29.94
N LEU A 187 -4.42 33.27 28.70
CA LEU A 187 -5.44 33.69 27.74
C LEU A 187 -6.84 33.31 28.19
N GLY A 188 -7.06 32.08 28.66
CA GLY A 188 -8.36 31.63 29.16
C GLY A 188 -8.85 32.41 30.39
N ILE A 189 -7.95 32.78 31.31
CA ILE A 189 -8.28 33.56 32.53
C ILE A 189 -8.59 35.02 32.20
N SER A 190 -7.80 35.63 31.30
CA SER A 190 -7.88 37.07 31.05
C SER A 190 -8.81 37.46 29.92
N ALA A 191 -9.04 36.60 28.93
CA ALA A 191 -9.88 36.87 27.76
C ALA A 191 -10.94 35.79 27.48
N GLY A 192 -10.84 34.61 28.10
CA GLY A 192 -11.80 33.51 27.95
C GLY A 192 -12.95 33.52 28.98
N PRO A 193 -13.83 32.50 28.96
CA PRO A 193 -15.02 32.39 29.82
C PRO A 193 -14.70 32.41 31.32
N SER A 194 -13.54 31.87 31.71
CA SER A 194 -13.07 31.83 33.10
C SER A 194 -12.90 33.21 33.73
N ASN A 195 -12.71 34.27 32.92
CA ASN A 195 -12.63 35.64 33.41
C ASN A 195 -13.85 36.01 34.26
N LYS A 196 -15.05 35.75 33.74
CA LYS A 196 -16.31 36.06 34.43
C LYS A 196 -16.37 35.38 35.79
N LEU A 197 -15.96 34.12 35.87
CA LEU A 197 -15.97 33.33 37.10
C LEU A 197 -14.96 33.83 38.14
N LEU A 198 -13.77 34.27 37.70
CA LEU A 198 -12.69 34.69 38.59
C LEU A 198 -12.77 36.17 38.99
N SER A 199 -13.41 37.02 38.16
CA SER A 199 -13.58 38.45 38.43
C SER A 199 -14.35 38.77 39.71
N CYS A 200 -15.22 37.86 40.16
CA CYS A 200 -15.94 38.00 41.42
C CYS A 200 -15.04 37.81 42.66
N LEU A 201 -13.88 37.17 42.52
CA LEU A 201 -12.96 36.85 43.64
C LEU A 201 -11.65 37.64 43.58
N PHE A 202 -11.16 37.94 42.38
CA PHE A 202 -9.89 38.64 42.17
C PHE A 202 -10.11 39.89 41.31
N GLN A 203 -9.83 41.07 41.89
CA GLN A 203 -9.86 42.36 41.19
C GLN A 203 -8.77 42.38 40.10
N ASN A 204 -9.01 43.10 38.99
CA ASN A 204 -8.10 43.25 37.82
C ASN A 204 -7.93 42.03 36.89
N THR A 205 -8.67 40.94 37.07
CA THR A 205 -8.70 39.83 36.08
C THR A 205 -9.31 40.25 34.73
N SER A 206 -10.16 41.27 34.70
CA SER A 206 -10.75 41.86 33.49
C SER A 206 -9.86 42.95 32.90
N LEU A 207 -8.78 42.56 32.23
CA LEU A 207 -8.08 43.48 31.34
C LEU A 207 -8.92 43.64 30.06
N GLN A 208 -9.07 44.86 29.53
CA GLN A 208 -9.66 45.06 28.19
C GLN A 208 -8.69 44.49 27.15
N VAL A 209 -8.77 43.17 26.92
CA VAL A 209 -7.94 42.48 25.94
C VAL A 209 -8.49 42.79 24.55
N ARG A 210 -7.64 43.31 23.66
CA ARG A 210 -7.99 43.40 22.23
C ARG A 210 -7.86 42.01 21.61
N THR A 211 -8.86 41.16 21.81
CA THR A 211 -8.86 39.75 21.39
C THR A 211 -8.51 39.59 19.91
N GLU A 212 -8.99 40.49 19.04
CA GLU A 212 -8.68 40.50 17.60
C GLU A 212 -7.19 40.67 17.29
N GLU A 213 -6.48 41.52 18.05
CA GLU A 213 -5.06 41.79 17.84
C GLU A 213 -4.19 40.63 18.34
N VAL A 214 -4.60 39.97 19.42
CA VAL A 214 -3.96 38.76 19.96
C VAL A 214 -4.16 37.58 19.01
N VAL A 215 -5.38 37.35 18.53
CA VAL A 215 -5.70 36.30 17.54
C VAL A 215 -4.90 36.53 16.25
N LYS A 216 -4.85 37.77 15.74
CA LYS A 216 -4.05 38.11 14.55
C LYS A 216 -2.57 37.85 14.76
N ASN A 217 -2.01 38.19 15.93
CA ASN A 217 -0.62 37.92 16.27
C ASN A 217 -0.34 36.41 16.34
N ILE A 218 -1.21 35.62 16.97
CA ILE A 218 -1.07 34.16 17.04
C ILE A 218 -1.13 33.57 15.62
N LEU A 219 -2.13 33.93 14.81
CA LEU A 219 -2.30 33.41 13.44
C LEU A 219 -1.13 33.79 12.51
N GLN A 220 -0.64 35.04 12.56
CA GLN A 220 0.52 35.46 11.78
C GLN A 220 1.78 34.67 12.17
N LYS A 221 1.94 34.33 13.45
CA LYS A 221 3.12 33.61 13.94
C LYS A 221 3.01 32.09 13.78
N VAL A 222 1.81 31.52 13.75
CA VAL A 222 1.55 30.13 13.32
C VAL A 222 1.90 29.94 11.83
N LYS A 223 1.57 30.92 10.98
CA LYS A 223 1.96 30.92 9.55
C LYS A 223 3.49 30.98 9.34
N ALA A 224 4.26 31.45 10.32
CA ALA A 224 5.71 31.57 10.27
C ALA A 224 6.47 30.24 10.53
N LYS A 225 5.77 29.09 10.56
CA LYS A 225 6.31 27.72 10.70
C LYS A 225 7.17 27.47 11.96
N PRO A 226 6.61 27.60 13.18
CA PRO A 226 7.27 27.13 14.40
C PRO A 226 7.31 25.59 14.48
N LEU A 227 8.03 25.03 15.46
CA LEU A 227 8.03 23.60 15.79
C LEU A 227 6.59 23.10 16.07
N PHE A 228 6.30 21.84 15.73
CA PHE A 228 4.95 21.24 15.78
C PHE A 228 4.26 21.36 17.15
N GLU A 229 4.97 21.13 18.25
CA GLU A 229 4.43 21.21 19.63
C GLU A 229 3.89 22.61 19.98
N ILE A 230 4.61 23.65 19.53
CA ILE A 230 4.26 25.06 19.74
C ILE A 230 2.99 25.40 18.94
N SER A 231 2.82 24.83 17.73
CA SER A 231 1.65 25.08 16.88
C SER A 231 0.35 24.51 17.47
N VAL A 232 0.42 23.35 18.14
CA VAL A 232 -0.74 22.71 18.79
C VAL A 232 -1.20 23.51 20.01
N ASN A 233 -0.26 23.97 20.84
CA ASN A 233 -0.60 24.77 22.02
C ASN A 233 -1.13 26.15 21.64
N LEU A 234 -0.59 26.79 20.61
CA LEU A 234 -1.10 28.05 20.05
C LEU A 234 -2.49 27.89 19.40
N SER A 235 -2.78 26.76 18.76
CA SER A 235 -4.13 26.49 18.24
C SER A 235 -5.16 26.30 19.36
N ARG A 236 -4.79 25.62 20.46
CA ARG A 236 -5.63 25.52 21.67
C ARG A 236 -5.85 26.88 22.34
N CYS A 237 -4.86 27.77 22.29
CA CYS A 237 -5.03 29.16 22.74
C CYS A 237 -6.13 29.90 21.97
N LEU A 238 -6.40 29.54 20.71
CA LEU A 238 -7.50 30.12 19.93
C LEU A 238 -8.86 29.53 20.33
N GLU A 239 -8.91 28.25 20.69
CA GLU A 239 -10.13 27.59 21.22
C GLU A 239 -10.56 28.20 22.56
N GLU A 240 -9.61 28.56 23.45
CA GLU A 240 -9.90 29.22 24.73
C GLU A 240 -10.52 30.62 24.58
N LEU A 241 -10.33 31.28 23.43
CA LEU A 241 -10.82 32.64 23.17
C LEU A 241 -12.23 32.68 22.54
N ASP A 242 -12.83 31.52 22.23
CA ASP A 242 -14.17 31.37 21.61
C ASP A 242 -14.38 32.24 20.34
N VAL A 243 -13.32 32.40 19.51
CA VAL A 243 -13.36 33.20 18.28
C VAL A 243 -13.47 32.30 17.05
N ALA A 244 -14.52 32.48 16.25
CA ALA A 244 -14.67 31.83 14.94
C ALA A 244 -13.58 32.33 13.96
N LEU A 245 -12.72 31.42 13.49
CA LEU A 245 -11.63 31.77 12.57
C LEU A 245 -12.17 32.09 11.16
N PRO A 246 -11.76 33.20 10.52
CA PRO A 246 -12.06 33.46 9.12
C PRO A 246 -11.36 32.45 8.21
N VAL A 247 -12.12 31.81 7.34
CA VAL A 247 -11.64 30.86 6.32
C VAL A 247 -11.02 31.65 5.17
N ASP A 248 -9.71 31.49 4.95
CA ASP A 248 -9.02 32.00 3.76
C ASP A 248 -8.62 30.85 2.85
N ASN A 249 -8.89 31.06 1.56
CA ASN A 249 -8.93 30.05 0.50
C ASN A 249 -7.54 29.56 0.05
N ASN A 250 -7.46 28.25 -0.25
CA ASN A 250 -6.42 27.50 -0.97
C ASN A 250 -5.11 27.16 -0.21
N PRO A 251 -4.48 25.97 -0.39
CA PRO A 251 -4.39 25.23 -1.66
C PRO A 251 -4.65 23.69 -1.63
N GLY A 252 -5.29 23.18 -2.69
CA GLY A 252 -4.98 21.90 -3.37
C GLY A 252 -5.14 20.54 -2.64
N PRO A 253 -5.23 19.43 -3.41
CA PRO A 253 -5.43 18.08 -2.85
C PRO A 253 -4.16 17.57 -2.16
N ILE A 254 -4.22 17.40 -0.83
CA ILE A 254 -3.13 16.88 -0.01
C ILE A 254 -3.24 15.35 0.09
N LYS A 255 -2.24 14.63 -0.42
CA LYS A 255 -2.04 13.19 -0.16
C LYS A 255 -1.26 13.04 1.15
N PHE A 256 -1.82 12.31 2.11
CA PHE A 256 -1.12 11.94 3.34
C PHE A 256 -0.59 10.51 3.24
N GLN A 257 0.72 10.33 3.44
CA GLN A 257 1.36 9.08 3.83
C GLN A 257 1.69 9.20 5.33
N ILE A 258 1.33 8.21 6.13
CA ILE A 258 1.72 8.09 7.55
C ILE A 258 2.71 6.91 7.62
N ASP A 259 3.89 7.13 8.18
CA ASP A 259 4.88 6.09 8.48
C ASP A 259 4.38 5.19 9.63
N ASP A 260 4.71 3.90 9.55
CA ASP A 260 4.11 2.79 10.32
C ASP A 260 4.31 2.82 11.86
N ASP A 261 5.00 3.80 12.44
CA ASP A 261 5.37 3.83 13.87
C ASP A 261 5.03 5.12 14.65
N VAL A 262 4.15 6.00 14.13
CA VAL A 262 3.80 7.26 14.80
C VAL A 262 2.43 7.19 15.49
N HIS A 263 2.42 7.36 16.82
CA HIS A 263 1.19 7.57 17.59
C HIS A 263 0.51 8.88 17.16
N VAL A 264 -0.57 8.77 16.37
CA VAL A 264 -1.38 9.92 15.95
C VAL A 264 -2.04 10.57 17.17
N THR A 265 -1.64 11.81 17.46
CA THR A 265 -2.14 12.62 18.57
C THR A 265 -3.61 13.02 18.37
N PRO A 266 -4.37 13.30 19.45
CA PRO A 266 -5.75 13.81 19.34
C PRO A 266 -5.90 15.06 18.44
N SER A 267 -4.88 15.92 18.38
CA SER A 267 -4.82 17.11 17.52
C SER A 267 -4.66 16.76 16.04
N GLU A 268 -3.87 15.75 15.70
CA GLU A 268 -3.74 15.26 14.34
C GLU A 268 -5.04 14.61 13.87
N TRP A 269 -5.73 13.86 14.74
CA TRP A 269 -7.08 13.34 14.44
C TRP A 269 -8.09 14.45 14.18
N SER A 270 -8.08 15.53 14.97
CA SER A 270 -8.96 16.68 14.74
C SER A 270 -8.64 17.38 13.42
N ASN A 271 -7.36 17.56 13.07
CA ASN A 271 -6.96 18.13 11.78
C ASN A 271 -7.36 17.25 10.60
N ILE A 272 -7.19 15.92 10.72
CA ILE A 272 -7.65 14.96 9.71
C ILE A 272 -9.18 15.04 9.58
N ALA A 273 -9.91 15.09 10.69
CA ALA A 273 -11.37 15.18 10.69
C ALA A 273 -11.84 16.48 10.03
N THR A 274 -11.32 17.64 10.43
CA THR A 274 -11.71 18.93 9.87
C THR A 274 -11.38 19.01 8.39
N THR A 275 -10.16 18.63 7.99
CA THR A 275 -9.75 18.64 6.58
C THR A 275 -10.63 17.76 5.70
N LEU A 276 -11.01 16.57 6.18
CA LEU A 276 -11.87 15.66 5.42
C LEU A 276 -13.34 16.11 5.43
N LEU A 277 -13.83 16.68 6.53
CA LEU A 277 -15.19 17.22 6.63
C LEU A 277 -15.39 18.51 5.82
N THR A 278 -14.33 19.32 5.65
CA THR A 278 -14.35 20.53 4.81
C THR A 278 -14.05 20.25 3.34
N SER A 279 -13.71 19.00 2.99
CA SER A 279 -13.50 18.63 1.60
C SER A 279 -14.84 18.57 0.84
N GLU A 280 -14.89 19.18 -0.35
CA GLU A 280 -16.07 19.14 -1.23
C GLU A 280 -16.22 17.80 -1.98
N ASP A 281 -15.35 16.82 -1.70
CA ASP A 281 -15.31 15.56 -2.44
C ASP A 281 -16.47 14.63 -2.05
N THR A 282 -17.42 14.47 -2.97
CA THR A 282 -18.56 13.54 -2.84
C THR A 282 -18.17 12.06 -2.98
N SER A 283 -16.92 11.76 -3.34
CA SER A 283 -16.38 10.42 -3.55
C SER A 283 -15.44 9.95 -2.45
N LEU A 284 -15.44 10.64 -1.30
CA LEU A 284 -14.55 10.37 -0.18
C LEU A 284 -14.45 8.87 0.19
N ILE A 285 -13.21 8.35 0.14
CA ILE A 285 -12.87 6.97 0.50
C ILE A 285 -12.22 6.96 1.88
N PHE A 286 -12.89 6.35 2.85
CA PHE A 286 -12.34 6.10 4.17
C PHE A 286 -11.70 4.72 4.20
N ASP A 287 -10.38 4.68 4.36
CA ASP A 287 -9.61 3.44 4.34
C ASP A 287 -8.90 3.26 5.67
N VAL A 288 -9.37 2.30 6.48
CA VAL A 288 -8.84 2.13 7.85
C VAL A 288 -7.39 1.67 7.86
N ARG A 289 -6.91 1.06 6.76
CA ARG A 289 -5.53 0.57 6.62
C ARG A 289 -4.50 1.68 6.63
N LYS A 290 -4.92 2.93 6.42
CA LYS A 290 -4.05 4.10 6.52
C LYS A 290 -3.71 4.47 7.96
N TYR A 291 -4.32 3.79 8.95
CA TYR A 291 -4.20 4.14 10.35
C TYR A 291 -3.70 2.95 11.17
N ALA A 292 -2.66 3.17 11.97
CA ALA A 292 -2.10 2.15 12.85
C ALA A 292 -3.10 1.68 13.93
N ASN A 293 -3.92 2.60 14.47
CA ASN A 293 -4.96 2.29 15.46
C ASN A 293 -6.37 2.44 14.85
N VAL A 294 -6.89 1.34 14.30
CA VAL A 294 -8.19 1.28 13.60
C VAL A 294 -9.36 1.73 14.48
N ASP A 295 -9.41 1.29 15.73
CA ASP A 295 -10.54 1.60 16.61
C ASP A 295 -10.56 3.09 17.00
N GLU A 296 -9.40 3.65 17.29
CA GLU A 296 -9.30 5.08 17.58
C GLU A 296 -9.63 5.91 16.34
N ALA A 297 -9.19 5.49 15.14
CA ALA A 297 -9.54 6.12 13.89
C ALA A 297 -11.06 6.15 13.67
N ILE A 298 -11.73 5.00 13.83
CA ILE A 298 -13.18 4.88 13.63
C ILE A 298 -13.94 5.72 14.67
N MET A 299 -13.50 5.72 15.92
CA MET A 299 -14.12 6.53 16.97
C MET A 299 -13.98 8.03 16.71
N ARG A 300 -12.78 8.50 16.35
CA ARG A 300 -12.50 9.94 16.19
C ARG A 300 -13.00 10.50 14.86
N LEU A 301 -12.98 9.68 13.81
CA LEU A 301 -13.38 10.07 12.46
C LEU A 301 -14.81 9.62 12.10
N LEU A 302 -15.64 9.27 13.08
CA LEU A 302 -17.04 8.92 12.86
C LEU A 302 -17.84 9.95 12.03
N PRO A 303 -17.65 11.28 12.21
CA PRO A 303 -18.29 12.27 11.33
C PRO A 303 -17.85 12.15 9.87
N VAL A 304 -16.58 11.85 9.62
CA VAL A 304 -16.01 11.63 8.28
C VAL A 304 -16.59 10.35 7.68
N ILE A 305 -16.66 9.26 8.45
CA ILE A 305 -17.26 7.99 8.03
C ILE A 305 -18.71 8.19 7.57
N LYS A 306 -19.50 9.01 8.29
CA LYS A 306 -20.89 9.33 7.91
C LYS A 306 -20.99 9.96 6.53
N ILE A 307 -20.08 10.86 6.17
CA ILE A 307 -20.11 11.55 4.86
C ILE A 307 -19.35 10.80 3.77
N SER A 308 -18.62 9.74 4.12
CA SER A 308 -17.82 8.94 3.18
C SER A 308 -18.73 8.12 2.26
N ARG A 309 -18.29 7.97 1.00
CA ARG A 309 -18.98 7.13 0.00
C ARG A 309 -18.53 5.68 0.09
N VAL A 310 -17.23 5.45 0.28
CA VAL A 310 -16.61 4.12 0.31
C VAL A 310 -15.94 3.90 1.67
N LEU A 311 -16.25 2.77 2.32
CA LEU A 311 -15.56 2.32 3.53
C LEU A 311 -14.74 1.07 3.23
N ARG A 312 -13.43 1.14 3.45
CA ARG A 312 -12.55 -0.04 3.43
C ARG A 312 -12.16 -0.40 4.86
N LEU A 313 -12.49 -1.61 5.27
CA LEU A 313 -12.41 -2.11 6.64
C LEU A 313 -11.42 -3.28 6.73
N ASP A 314 -10.45 -3.16 7.62
CA ASP A 314 -9.51 -4.22 8.01
C ASP A 314 -9.31 -4.21 9.54
N ARG A 315 -9.21 -5.40 10.16
CA ARG A 315 -8.98 -5.61 11.61
C ARG A 315 -9.83 -4.76 12.57
N VAL A 316 -11.11 -4.56 12.25
CA VAL A 316 -12.06 -3.74 13.03
C VAL A 316 -12.60 -4.50 14.24
N THR A 317 -12.55 -3.95 15.46
CA THR A 317 -13.08 -4.64 16.65
C THR A 317 -14.59 -4.53 16.83
N ASN A 318 -15.16 -5.27 17.80
CA ASN A 318 -16.58 -5.26 18.12
C ASN A 318 -17.14 -3.86 18.45
N LEU A 319 -16.37 -3.02 19.14
CA LEU A 319 -16.79 -1.65 19.47
C LEU A 319 -16.94 -0.81 18.20
N SER A 320 -15.97 -0.93 17.30
CA SER A 320 -15.95 -0.23 16.02
C SER A 320 -17.07 -0.71 15.08
N TRP A 321 -17.40 -2.01 15.08
CA TRP A 321 -18.57 -2.55 14.37
C TRP A 321 -19.89 -1.95 14.87
N ALA A 322 -20.06 -1.77 16.18
CA ALA A 322 -21.25 -1.12 16.74
C ALA A 322 -21.37 0.35 16.27
N LEU A 323 -20.24 1.07 16.17
CA LEU A 323 -20.20 2.45 15.65
C LEU A 323 -20.53 2.51 14.15
N ILE A 324 -19.99 1.59 13.35
CA ILE A 324 -20.32 1.48 11.93
C ILE A 324 -21.82 1.17 11.75
N ALA A 325 -22.34 0.20 12.50
CA ALA A 325 -23.77 -0.14 12.48
C ALA A 325 -24.63 1.07 12.86
N SER A 326 -24.24 1.85 13.88
CA SER A 326 -24.93 3.09 14.26
C SER A 326 -24.92 4.14 13.14
N THR A 327 -23.84 4.19 12.37
CA THR A 327 -23.67 5.11 11.26
C THR A 327 -24.58 4.73 10.09
N LEU A 328 -24.66 3.45 9.73
CA LEU A 328 -25.57 2.96 8.69
C LEU A 328 -27.05 3.22 9.00
N ARG A 329 -27.42 3.23 10.29
CA ARG A 329 -28.78 3.59 10.74
C ARG A 329 -29.08 5.08 10.67
N SER A 330 -28.06 5.93 10.58
CA SER A 330 -28.24 7.39 10.57
C SER A 330 -28.72 7.85 9.19
N PRO A 331 -29.79 8.66 9.08
CA PRO A 331 -30.29 9.14 7.78
C PRO A 331 -29.27 10.03 7.03
N ALA A 332 -28.34 10.64 7.78
CA ALA A 332 -27.28 11.49 7.25
C ALA A 332 -26.14 10.73 6.57
N ASN A 333 -26.10 9.39 6.66
CA ASN A 333 -25.02 8.62 6.04
C ASN A 333 -25.05 8.73 4.50
N ARG A 334 -23.85 8.73 3.89
CA ARG A 334 -23.62 8.76 2.43
C ARG A 334 -22.93 7.51 1.90
N ILE A 335 -22.82 6.47 2.74
CA ILE A 335 -22.07 5.26 2.43
C ILE A 335 -22.81 4.46 1.37
N ARG A 336 -22.14 4.20 0.25
CA ARG A 336 -22.63 3.38 -0.87
C ARG A 336 -21.87 2.08 -1.02
N GLU A 337 -20.61 2.04 -0.60
CA GLU A 337 -19.75 0.87 -0.75
C GLU A 337 -19.06 0.53 0.56
N ILE A 338 -19.09 -0.77 0.91
CA ILE A 338 -18.34 -1.33 2.03
C ILE A 338 -17.49 -2.48 1.50
N ASP A 339 -16.19 -2.37 1.70
CA ASP A 339 -15.21 -3.38 1.34
C ASP A 339 -14.50 -3.87 2.61
N ILE A 340 -14.67 -5.15 2.94
CA ILE A 340 -14.07 -5.78 4.12
C ILE A 340 -12.98 -6.72 3.63
N GLU A 341 -11.77 -6.57 4.17
CA GLU A 341 -10.64 -7.41 3.78
C GLU A 341 -10.69 -8.81 4.38
N LYS A 342 -10.11 -9.79 3.65
CA LYS A 342 -9.91 -11.17 4.11
C LYS A 342 -9.12 -11.24 5.43
N LYS A 343 -8.25 -10.28 5.76
CA LYS A 343 -7.48 -10.29 7.02
C LYS A 343 -8.32 -9.85 8.23
N ALA A 344 -9.47 -9.22 8.01
CA ALA A 344 -10.40 -8.79 9.05
C ALA A 344 -11.23 -9.94 9.65
N LEU A 345 -11.06 -11.17 9.15
CA LEU A 345 -11.87 -12.36 9.50
C LEU A 345 -11.98 -12.62 11.01
N ILE A 346 -10.89 -12.48 11.76
CA ILE A 346 -10.85 -12.77 13.21
C ILE A 346 -11.76 -11.81 14.00
N TYR A 347 -12.04 -10.63 13.44
CA TYR A 347 -12.71 -9.53 14.12
C TYR A 347 -14.05 -9.16 13.48
N LEU A 348 -14.51 -9.91 12.47
CA LEU A 348 -15.75 -9.63 11.75
C LEU A 348 -16.99 -9.92 12.62
N ASN A 349 -17.82 -8.91 12.83
CA ASN A 349 -19.07 -9.05 13.56
C ASN A 349 -20.28 -8.91 12.61
N LEU A 350 -20.74 -10.06 12.08
CA LEU A 350 -21.86 -10.11 11.12
C LEU A 350 -23.21 -9.67 11.73
N GLU A 351 -23.40 -9.83 13.05
CA GLU A 351 -24.62 -9.39 13.72
C GLU A 351 -24.75 -7.87 13.73
N GLN A 352 -23.67 -7.15 14.08
CA GLN A 352 -23.69 -5.69 14.08
C GLN A 352 -23.88 -5.13 12.67
N LEU A 353 -23.21 -5.71 11.67
CA LEU A 353 -23.40 -5.31 10.28
C LEU A 353 -24.86 -5.55 9.83
N SER A 354 -25.44 -6.70 10.17
CA SER A 354 -26.86 -7.00 9.93
C SER A 354 -27.80 -5.95 10.53
N ILE A 355 -27.55 -5.53 11.78
CA ILE A 355 -28.34 -4.50 12.46
C ILE A 355 -28.27 -3.16 11.73
N GLY A 356 -27.15 -2.83 11.12
CA GLY A 356 -27.01 -1.66 10.25
C GLY A 356 -27.79 -1.81 8.94
N MET A 357 -27.60 -2.95 8.24
CA MET A 357 -28.17 -3.22 6.92
C MET A 357 -29.70 -3.32 6.92
N ARG A 358 -30.30 -3.86 7.98
CA ARG A 358 -31.77 -3.96 8.11
C ARG A 358 -32.48 -2.60 8.28
N SER A 359 -31.73 -1.51 8.48
CA SER A 359 -32.30 -0.19 8.67
C SER A 359 -32.82 0.38 7.34
N PRO A 360 -33.98 1.05 7.33
CA PRO A 360 -34.47 1.74 6.13
C PRO A 360 -33.57 2.92 5.70
N ASN A 361 -32.68 3.38 6.59
CA ASN A 361 -31.72 4.45 6.30
C ASN A 361 -30.41 3.93 5.66
N CYS A 362 -30.24 2.60 5.55
CA CYS A 362 -29.07 2.01 4.92
C CYS A 362 -29.07 2.35 3.42
N LYS A 363 -27.96 2.85 2.90
CA LYS A 363 -27.81 3.26 1.49
C LYS A 363 -26.75 2.45 0.74
N VAL A 364 -26.28 1.35 1.34
CA VAL A 364 -25.20 0.53 0.81
C VAL A 364 -25.68 -0.19 -0.45
N GLU A 365 -25.02 0.10 -1.57
CA GLU A 365 -25.26 -0.46 -2.88
C GLU A 365 -24.28 -1.60 -3.18
N ILE A 366 -23.05 -1.52 -2.68
CA ILE A 366 -21.98 -2.51 -2.92
C ILE A 366 -21.47 -3.03 -1.58
N LEU A 367 -21.56 -4.35 -1.38
CA LEU A 367 -20.99 -5.03 -0.23
C LEU A 367 -20.00 -6.10 -0.67
N ARG A 368 -18.74 -5.94 -0.25
CA ARG A 368 -17.69 -6.96 -0.41
C ARG A 368 -17.27 -7.42 0.97
N THR A 369 -17.41 -8.71 1.24
CA THR A 369 -17.14 -9.26 2.57
C THR A 369 -16.57 -10.66 2.49
N PRO A 370 -15.55 -11.00 3.30
CA PRO A 370 -15.08 -12.36 3.41
C PRO A 370 -16.11 -13.19 4.19
N TYR A 371 -16.39 -14.42 3.75
CA TYR A 371 -17.42 -15.26 4.36
C TYR A 371 -16.87 -16.38 5.26
N PHE A 372 -17.63 -16.73 6.31
CA PHE A 372 -17.37 -17.85 7.22
C PHE A 372 -18.53 -18.85 7.23
N SER A 373 -18.24 -20.14 7.06
CA SER A 373 -19.14 -21.25 7.40
C SER A 373 -18.98 -21.63 8.88
N TYR A 374 -19.70 -20.98 9.80
CA TYR A 374 -19.80 -21.51 11.17
C TYR A 374 -20.93 -22.54 11.07
N PRO A 375 -20.66 -23.84 11.31
CA PRO A 375 -21.59 -24.90 10.97
C PRO A 375 -22.89 -24.90 11.80
N LYS A 376 -23.18 -23.87 12.59
CA LYS A 376 -24.31 -23.89 13.53
C LYS A 376 -25.28 -22.70 13.49
N ASP A 377 -24.95 -21.52 12.98
CA ASP A 377 -25.84 -20.36 13.15
C ASP A 377 -26.39 -19.77 11.84
N ALA A 378 -27.63 -19.29 11.92
CA ALA A 378 -28.29 -18.53 10.86
C ALA A 378 -27.40 -17.35 10.48
N ASN A 379 -27.15 -17.14 9.19
CA ASN A 379 -26.28 -16.05 8.73
C ASN A 379 -27.00 -14.71 8.98
N PRO A 380 -26.62 -13.97 10.05
CA PRO A 380 -27.40 -12.83 10.49
C PRO A 380 -27.34 -11.70 9.45
N LEU A 381 -26.24 -11.61 8.68
CA LEU A 381 -26.08 -10.64 7.61
C LEU A 381 -27.15 -10.81 6.52
N LEU A 382 -27.35 -12.04 6.04
CA LEU A 382 -28.34 -12.31 5.00
C LEU A 382 -29.76 -12.07 5.50
N THR A 383 -30.07 -12.42 6.75
CA THR A 383 -31.35 -12.07 7.39
C THR A 383 -31.55 -10.55 7.41
N GLY A 384 -30.50 -9.79 7.72
CA GLY A 384 -30.55 -8.32 7.71
C GLY A 384 -30.83 -7.75 6.32
N ILE A 385 -30.19 -8.31 5.29
CA ILE A 385 -30.40 -7.92 3.88
C ILE A 385 -31.81 -8.30 3.42
N LEU A 386 -32.32 -9.48 3.80
CA LEU A 386 -33.70 -9.91 3.49
C LEU A 386 -34.76 -8.96 4.04
N LEU A 387 -34.51 -8.34 5.20
CA LEU A 387 -35.41 -7.38 5.82
C LEU A 387 -35.38 -6.00 5.14
N ASN A 388 -34.31 -5.67 4.40
CA ASN A 388 -34.24 -4.46 3.57
C ASN A 388 -33.46 -4.72 2.25
N PRO A 389 -34.08 -5.37 1.25
CA PRO A 389 -33.40 -5.80 0.02
C PRO A 389 -33.33 -4.71 -1.07
N THR A 390 -33.86 -3.51 -0.80
CA THR A 390 -34.16 -2.50 -1.83
C THR A 390 -32.93 -1.76 -2.37
N HIS A 391 -31.86 -1.68 -1.58
CA HIS A 391 -30.72 -0.81 -1.88
C HIS A 391 -29.53 -1.55 -2.53
N LEU A 392 -29.34 -2.83 -2.21
CA LEU A 392 -28.13 -3.56 -2.57
C LEU A 392 -28.14 -3.93 -4.07
N ARG A 393 -27.06 -3.57 -4.76
CA ARG A 393 -26.84 -3.78 -6.21
C ARG A 393 -25.74 -4.81 -6.48
N GLU A 394 -24.69 -4.83 -5.67
CA GLU A 394 -23.57 -5.77 -5.78
C GLU A 394 -23.30 -6.46 -4.43
N LEU A 395 -23.27 -7.79 -4.45
CA LEU A 395 -22.87 -8.61 -3.31
C LEU A 395 -21.71 -9.52 -3.73
N LYS A 396 -20.54 -9.28 -3.14
CA LYS A 396 -19.36 -10.13 -3.32
C LYS A 396 -19.01 -10.84 -2.03
N LEU A 397 -19.22 -12.15 -2.01
CA LEU A 397 -18.80 -13.00 -0.90
C LEU A 397 -17.43 -13.59 -1.24
N LEU A 398 -16.38 -12.97 -0.69
CA LEU A 398 -14.99 -13.30 -0.97
C LEU A 398 -14.48 -14.41 -0.05
N ASN A 399 -13.52 -15.18 -0.56
CA ASN A 399 -13.12 -16.49 -0.04
C ASN A 399 -12.20 -16.45 1.20
N ALA A 400 -12.57 -17.23 2.21
CA ALA A 400 -11.70 -17.79 3.26
C ALA A 400 -12.06 -19.25 3.60
N PHE A 401 -13.35 -19.61 3.55
CA PHE A 401 -13.90 -20.96 3.79
C PHE A 401 -15.04 -21.25 2.80
N SER A 402 -15.58 -22.48 2.79
CA SER A 402 -16.71 -22.86 1.93
C SER A 402 -18.01 -22.14 2.30
N THR A 403 -18.87 -21.87 1.31
CA THR A 403 -20.21 -21.33 1.59
C THR A 403 -21.13 -22.45 2.05
N SER A 404 -21.71 -22.31 3.24
CA SER A 404 -22.67 -23.27 3.78
C SER A 404 -24.02 -23.22 3.04
N ASP A 405 -24.77 -24.32 3.07
CA ASP A 405 -26.04 -24.43 2.34
C ASP A 405 -27.09 -23.41 2.77
N ARG A 406 -27.13 -23.09 4.07
CA ARG A 406 -27.99 -22.02 4.60
C ARG A 406 -27.68 -20.64 4.02
N THR A 407 -26.42 -20.41 3.64
CA THR A 407 -25.98 -19.15 3.02
C THR A 407 -26.57 -19.03 1.61
N VAL A 408 -26.40 -20.08 0.82
CA VAL A 408 -26.92 -20.12 -0.55
C VAL A 408 -28.45 -20.08 -0.53
N GLU A 409 -29.08 -20.71 0.46
CA GLU A 409 -30.52 -20.59 0.68
C GLU A 409 -30.95 -19.15 1.01
N GLY A 410 -30.27 -18.47 1.93
CA GLY A 410 -30.54 -17.07 2.24
C GLY A 410 -30.37 -16.16 1.02
N ILE A 411 -29.34 -16.37 0.20
CA ILE A 411 -29.12 -15.62 -1.05
C ILE A 411 -30.21 -15.94 -2.07
N SER A 412 -30.61 -17.20 -2.18
CA SER A 412 -31.70 -17.63 -3.04
C SER A 412 -33.01 -16.93 -2.63
N GLN A 413 -33.29 -16.83 -1.33
CA GLN A 413 -34.44 -16.08 -0.82
C GLN A 413 -34.35 -14.58 -1.14
N ILE A 414 -33.16 -13.98 -1.07
CA ILE A 414 -32.95 -12.56 -1.46
C ILE A 414 -33.27 -12.37 -2.95
N LEU A 415 -32.71 -13.22 -3.82
CA LEU A 415 -32.94 -13.15 -5.27
C LEU A 415 -34.40 -13.38 -5.65
N MET A 416 -35.14 -14.17 -4.86
CA MET A 416 -36.56 -14.41 -5.07
C MET A 416 -37.45 -13.29 -4.51
N ASN A 417 -36.92 -12.36 -3.73
CA ASN A 417 -37.69 -11.26 -3.15
C ASN A 417 -38.03 -10.20 -4.25
N PRO A 418 -39.32 -9.85 -4.45
CA PRO A 418 -39.74 -8.87 -5.47
C PRO A 418 -39.10 -7.49 -5.35
N ASP A 419 -38.77 -7.06 -4.13
CA ASP A 419 -38.18 -5.75 -3.86
C ASP A 419 -36.66 -5.75 -3.99
N CYS A 420 -36.05 -6.91 -4.27
CA CYS A 420 -34.61 -7.05 -4.45
C CYS A 420 -34.17 -6.50 -5.81
N HIS A 421 -33.18 -5.61 -5.77
CA HIS A 421 -32.58 -5.02 -6.97
C HIS A 421 -31.13 -5.44 -7.18
N LEU A 422 -30.75 -6.62 -6.69
CA LEU A 422 -29.39 -7.13 -6.81
C LEU A 422 -29.06 -7.43 -8.29
N GLU A 423 -28.06 -6.74 -8.81
CA GLU A 423 -27.62 -6.80 -10.21
C GLU A 423 -26.36 -7.66 -10.36
N LYS A 424 -25.51 -7.71 -9.33
CA LYS A 424 -24.22 -8.40 -9.38
C LYS A 424 -24.02 -9.31 -8.18
N LEU A 425 -23.65 -10.56 -8.43
CA LEU A 425 -23.43 -11.57 -7.41
C LEU A 425 -22.14 -12.33 -7.69
N THR A 426 -21.23 -12.34 -6.72
CA THR A 426 -20.05 -13.21 -6.71
C THR A 426 -20.15 -14.19 -5.55
N LEU A 427 -20.17 -15.48 -5.88
CA LEU A 427 -20.09 -16.59 -4.94
C LEU A 427 -18.84 -17.40 -5.22
N GLN A 428 -18.24 -17.97 -4.17
CA GLN A 428 -17.08 -18.86 -4.29
C GLN A 428 -17.27 -20.03 -3.31
N LYS A 429 -16.78 -21.23 -3.66
CA LYS A 429 -16.74 -22.46 -2.86
C LYS A 429 -18.10 -22.98 -2.31
N MET A 430 -19.08 -23.24 -3.18
CA MET A 430 -20.28 -24.01 -2.82
C MET A 430 -19.97 -25.51 -2.75
N GLU A 431 -20.23 -26.15 -1.61
CA GLU A 431 -19.91 -27.58 -1.44
C GLU A 431 -21.06 -28.51 -1.84
N SER A 432 -22.32 -28.07 -1.72
CA SER A 432 -23.50 -28.94 -1.86
C SER A 432 -24.20 -28.80 -3.20
N LEU A 433 -24.65 -29.94 -3.73
CA LEU A 433 -25.52 -30.01 -4.90
C LEU A 433 -26.87 -29.32 -4.66
N GLU A 434 -27.44 -29.46 -3.45
CA GLU A 434 -28.72 -28.86 -3.09
C GLU A 434 -28.65 -27.34 -3.18
N SER A 435 -27.53 -26.76 -2.74
CA SER A 435 -27.25 -25.33 -2.85
C SER A 435 -27.21 -24.85 -4.30
N CYS A 436 -26.56 -25.59 -5.20
CA CYS A 436 -26.54 -25.28 -6.62
C CYS A 436 -27.94 -25.33 -7.24
N GLN A 437 -28.76 -26.31 -6.83
CA GLN A 437 -30.15 -26.42 -7.28
C GLN A 437 -31.02 -25.25 -6.80
N LYS A 438 -30.91 -24.85 -5.53
CA LYS A 438 -31.64 -23.70 -4.94
C LYS A 438 -31.26 -22.39 -5.64
N LEU A 439 -29.97 -22.18 -5.88
CA LEU A 439 -29.49 -21.01 -6.61
C LEU A 439 -30.03 -21.01 -8.05
N ALA A 440 -29.95 -22.14 -8.75
CA ALA A 440 -30.47 -22.28 -10.11
C ALA A 440 -31.98 -21.99 -10.19
N SER A 441 -32.77 -22.43 -9.19
CA SER A 441 -34.20 -22.09 -9.14
C SER A 441 -34.45 -20.61 -8.86
N ALA A 442 -33.65 -19.99 -7.99
CA ALA A 442 -33.78 -18.57 -7.68
C ALA A 442 -33.46 -17.68 -8.91
N LEU A 443 -32.46 -18.06 -9.71
CA LEU A 443 -32.12 -17.39 -10.97
C LEU A 443 -33.23 -17.50 -12.04
N CYS A 444 -34.12 -18.49 -11.91
CA CYS A 444 -35.28 -18.63 -12.79
C CYS A 444 -36.52 -17.86 -12.30
N SER A 445 -36.45 -17.24 -11.12
CA SER A 445 -37.55 -16.45 -10.57
C SER A 445 -37.83 -15.20 -11.39
N SER A 446 -39.10 -14.81 -11.51
CA SER A 446 -39.48 -13.55 -12.19
C SER A 446 -38.98 -12.30 -11.48
N SER A 447 -38.72 -12.40 -10.17
CA SER A 447 -38.18 -11.33 -9.32
C SER A 447 -36.65 -11.16 -9.41
N CYS A 448 -35.94 -12.06 -10.10
CA CYS A 448 -34.48 -11.97 -10.20
C CYS A 448 -34.06 -10.89 -11.22
N HIS A 449 -33.36 -9.85 -10.74
CA HIS A 449 -32.84 -8.75 -11.56
C HIS A 449 -31.34 -8.91 -11.90
N LEU A 450 -30.76 -10.07 -11.63
CA LEU A 450 -29.33 -10.30 -11.72
C LEU A 450 -28.82 -10.20 -13.16
N GLN A 451 -27.81 -9.37 -13.38
CA GLN A 451 -27.15 -9.14 -14.67
C GLN A 451 -25.74 -9.73 -14.72
N GLU A 452 -25.03 -9.80 -13.59
CA GLU A 452 -23.67 -10.32 -13.49
C GLU A 452 -23.60 -11.42 -12.44
N LEU A 453 -23.19 -12.61 -12.87
CA LEU A 453 -23.05 -13.78 -12.03
C LEU A 453 -21.62 -14.33 -12.16
N ASP A 454 -20.89 -14.28 -11.06
CA ASP A 454 -19.56 -14.84 -10.94
C ASP A 454 -19.60 -16.03 -10.00
N LEU A 455 -19.45 -17.22 -10.58
CA LEU A 455 -19.36 -18.51 -9.87
C LEU A 455 -17.96 -19.10 -9.99
N SER A 456 -16.94 -18.26 -10.17
CA SER A 456 -15.55 -18.71 -10.14
C SER A 456 -15.27 -19.44 -8.82
N ARG A 457 -14.82 -20.69 -8.91
CA ARG A 457 -14.46 -21.56 -7.77
C ARG A 457 -15.67 -22.05 -6.97
N CYS A 458 -16.87 -22.04 -7.54
CA CYS A 458 -18.06 -22.45 -6.82
C CYS A 458 -18.20 -23.95 -6.63
N CYS A 459 -17.65 -24.84 -7.46
CA CYS A 459 -18.13 -26.22 -7.51
C CYS A 459 -17.04 -27.30 -7.40
N GLU A 460 -15.92 -27.05 -6.73
CA GLU A 460 -14.71 -27.91 -6.71
C GLU A 460 -14.94 -29.43 -6.51
N ARG A 461 -16.03 -29.86 -5.83
CA ARG A 461 -16.33 -31.29 -5.55
C ARG A 461 -17.48 -31.89 -6.38
N SER A 462 -18.25 -31.08 -7.12
CA SER A 462 -19.43 -31.54 -7.89
C SER A 462 -19.73 -30.64 -9.12
N GLU A 463 -18.68 -30.30 -9.86
CA GLU A 463 -18.74 -29.37 -11.01
C GLU A 463 -19.77 -29.79 -12.05
N ASP A 464 -19.80 -31.08 -12.42
CA ASP A 464 -20.71 -31.60 -13.44
C ASP A 464 -22.19 -31.44 -13.08
N GLN A 465 -22.59 -31.90 -11.90
CA GLN A 465 -24.00 -31.81 -11.51
C GLN A 465 -24.43 -30.36 -11.32
N ALA A 466 -23.58 -29.51 -10.74
CA ALA A 466 -23.85 -28.09 -10.59
C ALA A 466 -24.03 -27.39 -11.95
N LEU A 467 -23.13 -27.65 -12.92
CA LEU A 467 -23.24 -27.13 -14.28
C LEU A 467 -24.47 -27.67 -15.01
N LYS A 468 -24.88 -28.94 -14.79
CA LYS A 468 -26.15 -29.49 -15.31
C LYS A 468 -27.36 -28.70 -14.78
N HIS A 469 -27.37 -28.30 -13.50
CA HIS A 469 -28.44 -27.45 -12.94
C HIS A 469 -28.43 -26.03 -13.51
N LEU A 470 -27.26 -25.40 -13.62
CA LEU A 470 -27.12 -24.08 -14.25
C LEU A 470 -27.55 -24.13 -15.72
N SER A 471 -27.13 -25.15 -16.47
CA SER A 471 -27.52 -25.36 -17.87
C SER A 471 -29.05 -25.48 -18.03
N LYS A 472 -29.74 -26.10 -17.07
CA LYS A 472 -31.22 -26.12 -17.03
C LYS A 472 -31.78 -24.72 -16.77
N ALA A 473 -31.20 -23.96 -15.83
CA ALA A 473 -31.62 -22.59 -15.53
C ALA A 473 -31.45 -21.63 -16.73
N PHE A 474 -30.34 -21.73 -17.46
CA PHE A 474 -30.09 -20.93 -18.68
C PHE A 474 -31.17 -21.09 -19.75
N ARG A 475 -31.78 -22.28 -19.85
CA ARG A 475 -32.86 -22.57 -20.80
C ARG A 475 -34.19 -21.89 -20.41
N HIS A 476 -34.29 -21.37 -19.19
CA HIS A 476 -35.50 -20.75 -18.68
C HIS A 476 -35.61 -19.28 -19.18
N PRO A 477 -36.80 -18.82 -19.61
CA PRO A 477 -36.97 -17.46 -20.18
C PRO A 477 -36.69 -16.32 -19.18
N ASN A 478 -36.83 -16.58 -17.89
CA ASN A 478 -36.55 -15.58 -16.85
C ASN A 478 -35.05 -15.43 -16.53
N PHE A 479 -34.19 -16.29 -17.07
CA PHE A 479 -32.76 -16.20 -16.84
C PHE A 479 -32.19 -15.03 -17.65
N LYS A 480 -31.84 -13.93 -16.96
CA LYS A 480 -31.48 -12.63 -17.57
C LYS A 480 -30.01 -12.24 -17.43
N VAL A 481 -29.16 -13.11 -16.89
CA VAL A 481 -27.74 -12.81 -16.67
C VAL A 481 -27.04 -12.52 -18.01
N THR A 482 -26.33 -11.39 -18.05
CA THR A 482 -25.60 -10.89 -19.22
C THR A 482 -24.08 -11.08 -19.11
N VAL A 483 -23.55 -11.14 -17.89
CA VAL A 483 -22.13 -11.38 -17.61
C VAL A 483 -22.02 -12.65 -16.78
N LEU A 484 -21.37 -13.67 -17.33
CA LEU A 484 -21.17 -14.95 -16.67
C LEU A 484 -19.69 -15.26 -16.53
N ARG A 485 -19.25 -15.56 -15.30
CA ARG A 485 -17.89 -16.06 -15.04
C ARG A 485 -17.95 -17.43 -14.38
N LEU A 486 -17.27 -18.39 -14.99
CA LEU A 486 -17.21 -19.78 -14.54
C LEU A 486 -15.74 -20.21 -14.43
N GLU A 487 -15.43 -21.00 -13.41
CA GLU A 487 -14.14 -21.66 -13.25
C GLU A 487 -14.37 -23.13 -12.93
N PHE A 488 -13.71 -24.00 -13.68
CA PHE A 488 -13.83 -25.45 -13.52
C PHE A 488 -12.49 -26.15 -13.73
N TYR A 489 -12.29 -27.21 -12.94
CA TYR A 489 -11.06 -27.99 -12.86
C TYR A 489 -11.18 -29.30 -13.64
N SER A 490 -12.33 -29.97 -13.58
CA SER A 490 -12.61 -31.27 -14.19
C SER A 490 -14.11 -31.44 -14.44
N VAL A 491 -14.53 -31.28 -15.70
CA VAL A 491 -15.93 -31.39 -16.14
C VAL A 491 -16.04 -32.34 -17.32
N GLU A 492 -17.07 -33.19 -17.33
CA GLU A 492 -17.39 -34.09 -18.44
C GLU A 492 -17.72 -33.30 -19.71
N GLU A 493 -17.32 -33.83 -20.87
CA GLU A 493 -17.57 -33.21 -22.17
C GLU A 493 -19.07 -32.98 -22.43
N GLU A 494 -19.90 -33.98 -22.10
CA GLU A 494 -21.36 -33.91 -22.23
C GLU A 494 -21.97 -32.76 -21.41
N THR A 495 -21.40 -32.44 -20.24
CA THR A 495 -21.90 -31.36 -19.38
C THR A 495 -21.63 -29.99 -20.00
N LEU A 496 -20.45 -29.79 -20.58
CA LEU A 496 -20.12 -28.54 -21.27
C LEU A 496 -20.91 -28.38 -22.56
N SER A 497 -21.11 -29.46 -23.32
CA SER A 497 -22.01 -29.44 -24.47
C SER A 497 -23.46 -29.12 -24.06
N ALA A 498 -23.92 -29.64 -22.91
CA ALA A 498 -25.23 -29.29 -22.34
C ALA A 498 -25.36 -27.81 -21.97
N LEU A 499 -24.27 -27.17 -21.51
CA LEU A 499 -24.19 -25.74 -21.22
C LEU A 499 -24.20 -24.91 -22.51
N PHE A 500 -23.36 -25.26 -23.49
CA PHE A 500 -23.29 -24.54 -24.76
C PHE A 500 -24.59 -24.66 -25.57
N SER A 501 -25.23 -25.84 -25.57
CA SER A 501 -26.58 -25.99 -26.12
C SER A 501 -27.64 -25.19 -25.35
N ALA A 502 -27.44 -24.91 -24.06
CA ALA A 502 -28.31 -24.00 -23.32
C ALA A 502 -28.15 -22.55 -23.77
N PHE A 503 -26.92 -22.10 -24.05
CA PHE A 503 -26.67 -20.77 -24.62
C PHE A 503 -27.37 -20.58 -25.97
N GLN A 504 -27.37 -21.61 -26.82
CA GLN A 504 -28.07 -21.57 -28.11
C GLN A 504 -29.60 -21.40 -27.96
N LYS A 505 -30.20 -21.98 -26.91
CA LYS A 505 -31.65 -21.91 -26.68
C LYS A 505 -32.10 -20.55 -26.17
N ASN A 506 -31.24 -19.81 -25.48
CA ASN A 506 -31.52 -18.48 -24.97
C ASN A 506 -30.39 -17.48 -25.32
N PRO A 507 -30.17 -17.19 -26.62
CA PRO A 507 -28.93 -16.60 -27.11
C PRO A 507 -28.84 -15.07 -26.92
N SER A 508 -29.93 -14.39 -26.57
CA SER A 508 -30.03 -12.93 -26.63
C SER A 508 -29.46 -12.18 -25.42
N HIS A 509 -29.27 -12.84 -24.28
CA HIS A 509 -28.96 -12.15 -23.02
C HIS A 509 -27.47 -12.07 -22.72
N LEU A 510 -26.68 -13.10 -23.04
CA LEU A 510 -25.27 -13.17 -22.68
C LEU A 510 -24.41 -12.23 -23.53
N ARG A 511 -23.67 -11.34 -22.87
CA ARG A 511 -22.79 -10.32 -23.46
C ARG A 511 -21.33 -10.52 -23.12
N GLU A 512 -21.03 -10.97 -21.91
CA GLU A 512 -19.68 -11.31 -21.48
C GLU A 512 -19.66 -12.73 -20.92
N LEU A 513 -18.72 -13.52 -21.42
CA LEU A 513 -18.46 -14.87 -20.95
C LEU A 513 -16.98 -15.01 -20.60
N GLU A 514 -16.69 -15.35 -19.35
CA GLU A 514 -15.36 -15.71 -18.88
C GLU A 514 -15.37 -17.18 -18.44
N LEU A 515 -14.52 -17.99 -19.08
CA LEU A 515 -14.33 -19.40 -18.76
C LEU A 515 -12.89 -19.61 -18.28
N ARG A 516 -12.73 -20.09 -17.05
CA ARG A 516 -11.45 -20.51 -16.48
C ARG A 516 -11.38 -22.03 -16.44
N VAL A 517 -10.49 -22.63 -17.22
CA VAL A 517 -10.51 -24.08 -17.49
C VAL A 517 -9.12 -24.70 -17.35
N LEU A 518 -8.98 -25.86 -16.68
CA LEU A 518 -7.70 -26.58 -16.57
C LEU A 518 -7.52 -27.70 -17.60
N MET A 519 -8.58 -28.28 -18.18
CA MET A 519 -8.47 -29.46 -19.05
C MET A 519 -8.60 -29.12 -20.54
N PRO A 520 -7.91 -29.86 -21.45
CA PRO A 520 -8.10 -29.70 -22.89
C PRO A 520 -9.48 -30.24 -23.31
N LEU A 521 -10.35 -29.34 -23.75
CA LEU A 521 -11.75 -29.64 -24.09
C LEU A 521 -12.01 -29.25 -25.56
N ASN A 522 -11.26 -29.88 -26.47
CA ASN A 522 -11.14 -29.45 -27.86
C ASN A 522 -12.50 -29.37 -28.58
N GLN A 523 -13.30 -30.44 -28.51
CA GLN A 523 -14.62 -30.49 -29.14
C GLN A 523 -15.59 -29.45 -28.56
N ASN A 524 -15.53 -29.20 -27.25
CA ASN A 524 -16.38 -28.22 -26.58
C ASN A 524 -16.06 -26.77 -27.00
N PHE A 525 -14.78 -26.41 -27.12
CA PHE A 525 -14.41 -25.07 -27.60
C PHE A 525 -14.86 -24.85 -29.05
N ARG A 526 -14.80 -25.89 -29.89
CA ARG A 526 -15.36 -25.85 -31.24
C ARG A 526 -16.87 -25.57 -31.22
N GLU A 527 -17.62 -26.25 -30.35
CA GLU A 527 -19.05 -25.97 -30.15
C GLU A 527 -19.28 -24.51 -29.73
N LEU A 528 -18.56 -24.02 -28.72
CA LEU A 528 -18.65 -22.62 -28.27
C LEU A 528 -18.34 -21.63 -29.39
N PHE A 529 -17.27 -21.85 -30.15
CA PHE A 529 -16.88 -20.97 -31.25
C PHE A 529 -17.88 -21.03 -32.41
N SER A 530 -18.49 -22.18 -32.66
CA SER A 530 -19.57 -22.30 -33.64
C SER A 530 -20.81 -21.47 -33.26
N LEU A 531 -21.10 -21.33 -31.96
CA LEU A 531 -22.20 -20.48 -31.48
C LEU A 531 -21.96 -19.00 -31.75
N LEU A 532 -20.70 -18.55 -31.77
CA LEU A 532 -20.36 -17.16 -32.10
C LEU A 532 -20.78 -16.77 -33.52
N ALA A 533 -20.88 -17.75 -34.43
CA ALA A 533 -21.35 -17.52 -35.79
C ALA A 533 -22.89 -17.35 -35.87
N ASP A 534 -23.66 -17.76 -34.85
CA ASP A 534 -25.12 -17.57 -34.82
C ASP A 534 -25.44 -16.07 -34.59
N PRO A 535 -26.14 -15.39 -35.52
CA PRO A 535 -26.43 -13.95 -35.41
C PRO A 535 -27.35 -13.60 -34.22
N ARG A 536 -28.02 -14.59 -33.62
CA ARG A 536 -28.82 -14.40 -32.39
C ARG A 536 -27.95 -14.37 -31.14
N PHE A 537 -26.75 -14.96 -31.19
CA PHE A 537 -25.82 -15.00 -30.07
C PHE A 537 -24.92 -13.75 -30.09
N ARG A 538 -25.38 -12.71 -29.39
CA ARG A 538 -24.76 -11.37 -29.43
C ARG A 538 -23.70 -11.17 -28.35
N LEU A 539 -22.83 -12.16 -28.17
CA LEU A 539 -21.71 -12.08 -27.23
C LEU A 539 -20.72 -11.01 -27.69
N GLU A 540 -20.34 -10.10 -26.79
CA GLU A 540 -19.46 -8.97 -27.07
C GLU A 540 -18.05 -9.19 -26.51
N THR A 541 -17.95 -9.92 -25.38
CA THR A 541 -16.67 -10.23 -24.73
C THR A 541 -16.57 -11.72 -24.46
N LEU A 542 -15.48 -12.34 -24.93
CA LEU A 542 -15.13 -13.71 -24.59
C LEU A 542 -13.72 -13.75 -23.98
N ARG A 543 -13.60 -14.36 -22.80
CA ARG A 543 -12.32 -14.63 -22.16
C ARG A 543 -12.19 -16.11 -21.85
N ILE A 544 -11.15 -16.74 -22.39
CA ILE A 544 -10.76 -18.11 -22.06
C ILE A 544 -9.42 -18.01 -21.33
N LEU A 545 -9.43 -18.32 -20.04
CA LEU A 545 -8.31 -18.08 -19.14
C LEU A 545 -7.90 -19.37 -18.44
N HIS A 546 -6.66 -19.42 -17.98
CA HIS A 546 -6.20 -20.48 -17.09
C HIS A 546 -6.66 -20.20 -15.63
N PRO A 547 -7.14 -21.20 -14.87
CA PRO A 547 -7.41 -21.08 -13.44
C PRO A 547 -6.13 -20.71 -12.66
N ARG A 548 -6.25 -19.89 -11.62
CA ARG A 548 -5.08 -19.54 -10.79
C ARG A 548 -4.69 -20.77 -9.95
N LEU A 549 -3.46 -21.30 -10.14
CA LEU A 549 -2.94 -22.41 -9.35
C LEU A 549 -2.88 -22.02 -7.86
N HIS A 550 -3.52 -22.80 -7.01
CA HIS A 550 -3.48 -22.62 -5.56
C HIS A 550 -2.24 -23.32 -4.98
N THR A 551 -1.43 -22.58 -4.21
CA THR A 551 -0.50 -23.17 -3.24
C THR A 551 -1.27 -23.56 -1.97
N PRO A 552 -1.01 -24.73 -1.35
CA PRO A 552 -1.75 -25.19 -0.16
C PRO A 552 -1.58 -24.34 1.11
N ASP A 553 -0.63 -23.41 1.15
CA ASP A 553 -0.24 -22.65 2.37
C ASP A 553 -0.82 -21.23 2.46
N ASP A 554 -2.08 -21.03 2.10
CA ASP A 554 -2.78 -19.74 2.24
C ASP A 554 -3.15 -19.39 3.71
N ASN A 555 -2.53 -20.08 4.69
CA ASN A 555 -2.75 -19.94 6.13
C ASN A 555 -1.60 -19.27 6.88
N GLN A 556 -0.53 -18.79 6.22
CA GLN A 556 0.53 -18.06 6.90
C GLN A 556 0.66 -16.60 6.47
N LEU A 557 0.73 -15.76 7.50
CA LEU A 557 0.90 -14.33 7.53
C LEU A 557 1.91 -13.80 6.50
N SER A 558 1.50 -12.80 5.73
CA SER A 558 2.19 -11.50 5.74
C SER A 558 1.35 -10.42 5.05
N SER A 559 1.36 -9.24 5.64
CA SER A 559 1.15 -7.96 4.98
C SER A 559 2.33 -7.72 4.03
N GLU A 560 2.27 -8.30 2.83
CA GLU A 560 3.03 -7.81 1.69
C GLU A 560 2.08 -7.16 0.69
N PRO A 561 2.49 -6.08 0.00
CA PRO A 561 1.74 -5.56 -1.12
C PRO A 561 1.64 -6.67 -2.16
N LEU A 562 0.42 -6.85 -2.70
CA LEU A 562 0.11 -7.62 -3.90
C LEU A 562 1.38 -8.05 -4.64
N LEU A 563 1.76 -9.32 -4.50
CA LEU A 563 2.73 -9.97 -5.38
C LEU A 563 2.44 -9.45 -6.80
N SER A 564 3.37 -8.70 -7.39
CA SER A 564 3.21 -8.24 -8.77
C SER A 564 2.80 -9.45 -9.61
N CYS A 565 1.96 -9.27 -10.63
CA CYS A 565 1.45 -10.38 -11.44
C CYS A 565 2.55 -11.37 -11.86
N ALA A 566 3.81 -10.91 -11.98
CA ALA A 566 5.02 -11.69 -12.25
C ALA A 566 5.43 -12.74 -11.19
N ALA A 567 5.10 -12.59 -9.90
CA ALA A 567 5.48 -13.55 -8.85
C ALA A 567 4.44 -14.68 -8.67
N LEU A 568 3.15 -14.35 -8.80
CA LEU A 568 2.08 -15.35 -8.97
C LEU A 568 2.22 -16.11 -10.30
N HIS A 569 2.70 -15.44 -11.36
CA HIS A 569 3.09 -16.06 -12.63
C HIS A 569 4.19 -17.11 -12.47
N ARG A 570 5.24 -16.80 -11.68
CA ARG A 570 6.39 -17.69 -11.47
C ARG A 570 6.04 -18.94 -10.69
N LEU A 571 5.13 -18.84 -9.72
CA LEU A 571 4.57 -19.98 -8.99
C LEU A 571 3.72 -20.88 -9.89
N CYS A 572 2.92 -20.29 -10.81
CA CYS A 572 2.16 -21.09 -11.77
C CYS A 572 3.08 -21.88 -12.71
N TRP A 573 4.16 -21.25 -13.20
CA TRP A 573 5.14 -21.90 -14.07
C TRP A 573 5.99 -22.97 -13.37
N SER A 574 6.41 -22.74 -12.12
CA SER A 574 7.21 -23.70 -11.36
C SER A 574 6.40 -24.93 -10.92
N LEU A 575 5.11 -24.77 -10.63
CA LEU A 575 4.20 -25.91 -10.41
C LEU A 575 3.96 -26.73 -11.69
N CYS A 576 3.96 -26.10 -12.88
CA CYS A 576 3.85 -26.79 -14.17
C CYS A 576 5.12 -27.59 -14.58
N LYS A 577 6.29 -27.36 -13.96
CA LYS A 577 7.50 -28.17 -14.20
C LYS A 577 7.43 -29.58 -13.57
N CYS A 578 6.48 -29.83 -12.67
CA CYS A 578 6.26 -31.14 -12.06
C CYS A 578 5.33 -32.02 -12.90
N ASN A 579 5.68 -32.36 -14.15
CA ASN A 579 4.92 -33.31 -14.98
C ASN A 579 3.38 -33.07 -15.10
N CYS A 580 2.90 -31.87 -14.80
CA CYS A 580 1.49 -31.50 -14.91
C CYS A 580 1.20 -31.07 -16.36
N ARG A 581 0.78 -32.02 -17.18
CA ARG A 581 0.02 -31.77 -18.42
C ARG A 581 -1.25 -31.00 -18.07
N ALA A 582 -1.30 -29.67 -18.26
CA ALA A 582 -2.54 -28.90 -18.42
C ALA A 582 -2.26 -27.38 -18.40
N LEU A 583 -1.79 -26.81 -19.52
CA LEU A 583 -2.23 -25.45 -19.89
C LEU A 583 -3.41 -25.65 -20.85
N VAL A 584 -4.37 -24.71 -20.91
CA VAL A 584 -5.42 -24.76 -21.95
C VAL A 584 -4.71 -24.76 -23.29
N GLN A 585 -4.91 -25.80 -24.10
CA GLN A 585 -4.31 -25.94 -25.41
C GLN A 585 -5.44 -25.88 -26.43
N LEU A 586 -5.59 -24.73 -27.10
CA LEU A 586 -6.53 -24.63 -28.21
C LEU A 586 -5.92 -25.30 -29.44
N GLN A 587 -6.64 -26.30 -29.98
CA GLN A 587 -6.24 -27.00 -31.20
C GLN A 587 -6.59 -26.18 -32.45
N ALA A 588 -5.96 -26.55 -33.56
CA ALA A 588 -6.10 -25.86 -34.85
C ALA A 588 -7.56 -25.84 -35.35
N ASP A 589 -8.30 -26.95 -35.24
CA ASP A 589 -9.69 -27.08 -35.70
C ASP A 589 -10.67 -26.14 -34.96
N SER A 590 -10.47 -25.97 -33.65
CA SER A 590 -11.21 -25.00 -32.85
C SER A 590 -10.86 -23.56 -33.24
N LEU A 591 -9.58 -23.26 -33.49
CA LEU A 591 -9.13 -21.94 -33.93
C LEU A 591 -9.61 -21.59 -35.35
N GLU A 592 -9.68 -22.57 -36.26
CA GLU A 592 -10.30 -22.42 -37.59
C GLU A 592 -11.79 -22.07 -37.48
N THR A 593 -12.49 -22.72 -36.56
CA THR A 593 -13.90 -22.44 -36.29
C THR A 593 -14.08 -21.03 -35.72
N LEU A 594 -13.20 -20.61 -34.80
CA LEU A 594 -13.19 -19.24 -34.27
C LEU A 594 -12.89 -18.22 -35.37
N ALA A 595 -11.86 -18.44 -36.18
CA ALA A 595 -11.49 -17.57 -37.30
C ALA A 595 -12.64 -17.39 -38.29
N SER A 596 -13.35 -18.48 -38.60
CA SER A 596 -14.54 -18.45 -39.46
C SER A 596 -15.68 -17.63 -38.82
N ALA A 597 -15.89 -17.76 -37.51
CA ALA A 597 -16.92 -17.05 -36.78
C ALA A 597 -16.64 -15.54 -36.63
N LEU A 598 -15.37 -15.12 -36.56
CA LEU A 598 -14.99 -13.70 -36.41
C LEU A 598 -15.58 -12.80 -37.50
N GLY A 599 -15.78 -13.32 -38.73
CA GLY A 599 -16.35 -12.56 -39.85
C GLY A 599 -17.85 -12.24 -39.72
N SER A 600 -18.59 -12.92 -38.83
CA SER A 600 -20.04 -12.74 -38.68
C SER A 600 -20.50 -12.51 -37.24
N CYS A 601 -19.62 -12.67 -36.24
CA CYS A 601 -19.97 -12.56 -34.84
C CYS A 601 -20.08 -11.09 -34.35
N SER A 602 -20.55 -10.93 -33.11
CA SER A 602 -20.69 -9.61 -32.45
C SER A 602 -19.54 -9.29 -31.48
N LEU A 603 -18.47 -10.09 -31.46
CA LEU A 603 -17.37 -9.92 -30.52
C LEU A 603 -16.62 -8.61 -30.76
N LYS A 604 -16.38 -7.89 -29.66
CA LYS A 604 -15.55 -6.68 -29.58
C LYS A 604 -14.27 -6.93 -28.78
N SER A 605 -14.30 -7.85 -27.81
CA SER A 605 -13.13 -8.18 -26.99
C SER A 605 -12.93 -9.69 -26.92
N LEU A 606 -11.71 -10.13 -27.19
CA LEU A 606 -11.29 -11.52 -27.13
C LEU A 606 -9.99 -11.65 -26.32
N ASP A 607 -10.03 -12.48 -25.29
CA ASP A 607 -8.86 -12.82 -24.48
C ASP A 607 -8.60 -14.32 -24.53
N LEU A 608 -7.49 -14.70 -25.15
CA LEU A 608 -6.97 -16.07 -25.27
C LEU A 608 -5.61 -16.19 -24.59
N SER A 609 -5.33 -15.36 -23.59
CA SER A 609 -4.09 -15.41 -22.83
C SER A 609 -3.87 -16.77 -22.18
N MET A 610 -2.63 -17.27 -22.18
CA MET A 610 -2.25 -18.58 -21.64
C MET A 610 -2.95 -19.79 -22.30
N CYS A 611 -3.48 -19.64 -23.53
CA CYS A 611 -4.13 -20.73 -24.28
C CYS A 611 -3.16 -21.54 -25.17
N GLY A 612 -1.84 -21.45 -24.93
CA GLY A 612 -0.84 -22.21 -25.66
C GLY A 612 -0.75 -21.87 -27.16
N LEU A 613 -1.15 -20.66 -27.56
CA LEU A 613 -1.14 -20.24 -28.97
C LEU A 613 0.28 -20.18 -29.52
N THR A 614 0.47 -20.63 -30.76
CA THR A 614 1.72 -20.58 -31.51
C THR A 614 1.60 -19.64 -32.72
N ASP A 615 2.68 -19.46 -33.48
CA ASP A 615 2.63 -18.69 -34.74
C ASP A 615 1.59 -19.24 -35.73
N SER A 616 1.47 -20.57 -35.84
CA SER A 616 0.44 -21.21 -36.68
C SER A 616 -0.97 -20.93 -36.16
N SER A 617 -1.16 -20.86 -34.84
CA SER A 617 -2.44 -20.44 -34.25
C SER A 617 -2.79 -19.00 -34.63
N VAL A 618 -1.81 -18.09 -34.59
CA VAL A 618 -1.99 -16.69 -34.96
C VAL A 618 -2.25 -16.55 -36.46
N GLU A 619 -1.62 -17.36 -37.31
CA GLU A 619 -1.88 -17.39 -38.75
C GLU A 619 -3.34 -17.76 -39.05
N LEU A 620 -3.88 -18.80 -38.38
CA LEU A 620 -5.30 -19.17 -38.50
C LEU A 620 -6.22 -18.03 -38.06
N LEU A 621 -5.97 -17.43 -36.89
CA LEU A 621 -6.75 -16.31 -36.38
C LEU A 621 -6.66 -15.08 -37.30
N SER A 622 -5.50 -14.85 -37.91
CA SER A 622 -5.25 -13.75 -38.85
C SER A 622 -6.16 -13.82 -40.08
N ALA A 623 -6.53 -15.02 -40.54
CA ALA A 623 -7.51 -15.18 -41.62
C ALA A 623 -8.90 -14.64 -41.23
N GLY A 624 -9.34 -14.86 -40.00
CA GLY A 624 -10.59 -14.31 -39.46
C GLY A 624 -10.53 -12.81 -39.21
N LEU A 625 -9.41 -12.31 -38.67
CA LEU A 625 -9.19 -10.88 -38.42
C LEU A 625 -9.15 -10.04 -39.70
N SER A 626 -8.62 -10.63 -40.79
CA SER A 626 -8.59 -10.01 -42.12
C SER A 626 -9.96 -9.90 -42.77
N ASN A 627 -10.99 -10.57 -42.23
CA ASN A 627 -12.34 -10.51 -42.78
C ASN A 627 -12.97 -9.13 -42.52
N PRO A 628 -13.48 -8.42 -43.54
CA PRO A 628 -14.11 -7.10 -43.37
C PRO A 628 -15.31 -7.08 -42.41
N GLY A 629 -15.96 -8.23 -42.18
CA GLY A 629 -17.04 -8.37 -41.22
C GLY A 629 -16.59 -8.48 -39.76
N CYS A 630 -15.30 -8.62 -39.49
CA CYS A 630 -14.75 -8.69 -38.14
C CYS A 630 -14.86 -7.35 -37.41
N LYS A 631 -15.48 -7.37 -36.22
CA LYS A 631 -15.75 -6.18 -35.38
C LYS A 631 -14.88 -6.11 -34.13
N LEU A 632 -13.84 -6.94 -34.06
CA LEU A 632 -13.02 -7.07 -32.87
C LEU A 632 -12.20 -5.78 -32.65
N GLU A 633 -12.29 -5.21 -31.45
CA GLU A 633 -11.60 -3.99 -31.03
C GLU A 633 -10.43 -4.30 -30.10
N ILE A 634 -10.52 -5.36 -29.30
CA ILE A 634 -9.51 -5.73 -28.29
C ILE A 634 -9.14 -7.19 -28.46
N LEU A 635 -7.84 -7.46 -28.63
CA LEU A 635 -7.28 -8.82 -28.68
C LEU A 635 -6.15 -8.97 -27.65
N ARG A 636 -6.29 -9.92 -26.73
CA ARG A 636 -5.24 -10.28 -25.76
C ARG A 636 -4.81 -11.71 -25.97
N MET A 637 -3.51 -11.92 -26.16
CA MET A 637 -2.88 -13.24 -26.32
C MET A 637 -1.58 -13.27 -25.50
N THR A 638 -1.68 -12.91 -24.22
CA THR A 638 -0.50 -12.81 -23.35
C THR A 638 -0.01 -14.20 -22.95
N HIS A 639 1.28 -14.35 -22.66
CA HIS A 639 1.87 -15.62 -22.19
C HIS A 639 1.55 -16.81 -23.11
N CYS A 640 1.71 -16.60 -24.42
CA CYS A 640 1.63 -17.62 -25.46
C CYS A 640 3.04 -17.88 -26.05
N SER A 641 3.13 -18.72 -27.08
CA SER A 641 4.37 -19.04 -27.79
C SER A 641 4.43 -18.30 -29.14
N ILE A 642 4.03 -17.03 -29.16
CA ILE A 642 3.98 -16.20 -30.38
C ILE A 642 5.34 -15.53 -30.60
N THR A 643 5.95 -15.76 -31.74
CA THR A 643 7.25 -15.19 -32.13
C THR A 643 7.08 -14.01 -33.09
N GLU A 644 8.19 -13.55 -33.69
CA GLU A 644 8.17 -12.56 -34.76
C GLU A 644 7.33 -12.99 -35.97
N ALA A 645 7.25 -14.29 -36.27
CA ALA A 645 6.48 -14.81 -37.39
C ALA A 645 4.97 -14.62 -37.18
N GLY A 646 4.45 -14.98 -36.00
CA GLY A 646 3.05 -14.75 -35.65
C GLY A 646 2.72 -13.26 -35.58
N ALA A 647 3.63 -12.44 -35.04
CA ALA A 647 3.47 -10.99 -35.01
C ALA A 647 3.37 -10.38 -36.43
N ALA A 648 4.18 -10.86 -37.38
CA ALA A 648 4.11 -10.46 -38.78
C ALA A 648 2.78 -10.85 -39.45
N CYS A 649 2.29 -12.07 -39.19
CA CYS A 649 0.97 -12.52 -39.65
C CYS A 649 -0.14 -11.60 -39.14
N LEU A 650 -0.10 -11.24 -37.85
CA LEU A 650 -1.05 -10.34 -37.24
C LEU A 650 -0.99 -8.94 -37.86
N ALA A 651 0.21 -8.38 -38.06
CA ALA A 651 0.39 -7.07 -38.69
C ALA A 651 -0.21 -7.01 -40.10
N ARG A 652 -0.01 -8.07 -40.91
CA ARG A 652 -0.63 -8.20 -42.24
C ARG A 652 -2.16 -8.22 -42.17
N ALA A 653 -2.73 -8.95 -41.22
CA ALA A 653 -4.18 -9.03 -41.06
C ALA A 653 -4.79 -7.67 -40.70
N LEU A 654 -4.16 -6.95 -39.76
CA LEU A 654 -4.59 -5.61 -39.33
C LEU A 654 -4.47 -4.58 -40.46
N SER A 655 -3.43 -4.69 -41.29
CA SER A 655 -3.27 -3.84 -42.47
C SER A 655 -4.35 -4.11 -43.52
N SER A 656 -4.82 -5.36 -43.61
CA SER A 656 -5.87 -5.78 -44.55
C SER A 656 -7.27 -5.38 -44.09
N ASN A 657 -7.49 -5.27 -42.78
CA ASN A 657 -8.74 -4.83 -42.16
C ASN A 657 -8.50 -3.79 -41.05
N PRO A 658 -8.26 -2.52 -41.40
CA PRO A 658 -7.77 -1.51 -40.46
C PRO A 658 -8.86 -0.84 -39.60
N SER A 659 -10.14 -1.17 -39.80
CA SER A 659 -11.27 -0.32 -39.38
C SER A 659 -11.72 -0.43 -37.93
N HIS A 660 -11.38 -1.50 -37.19
CA HIS A 660 -11.99 -1.78 -35.88
C HIS A 660 -11.02 -2.02 -34.72
N MET A 661 -9.85 -2.61 -34.95
CA MET A 661 -8.91 -2.98 -33.89
C MET A 661 -8.34 -1.74 -33.18
N ARG A 662 -8.37 -1.70 -31.84
CA ARG A 662 -7.91 -0.60 -30.98
C ARG A 662 -6.81 -0.99 -30.01
N GLU A 663 -6.88 -2.17 -29.41
CA GLU A 663 -5.90 -2.64 -28.44
C GLU A 663 -5.44 -4.07 -28.74
N ILE A 664 -4.12 -4.25 -28.80
CA ILE A 664 -3.47 -5.55 -28.88
C ILE A 664 -2.51 -5.71 -27.71
N ASP A 665 -2.66 -6.81 -26.99
CA ASP A 665 -1.76 -7.19 -25.90
C ASP A 665 -1.10 -8.55 -26.20
N LEU A 666 0.19 -8.47 -26.53
CA LEU A 666 1.08 -9.61 -26.75
C LEU A 666 2.17 -9.66 -25.66
N SER A 667 1.95 -9.02 -24.50
CA SER A 667 2.89 -9.12 -23.38
C SER A 667 3.20 -10.59 -23.05
N ILE A 668 4.42 -10.83 -22.60
CA ILE A 668 4.94 -12.15 -22.21
C ILE A 668 4.94 -13.14 -23.39
N ASN A 669 5.25 -12.65 -24.60
CA ASN A 669 5.57 -13.47 -25.77
C ASN A 669 6.96 -13.11 -26.31
N PRO A 670 7.66 -14.03 -26.99
CA PRO A 670 8.95 -13.75 -27.63
C PRO A 670 8.83 -12.94 -28.94
N VAL A 671 8.04 -11.87 -28.95
CA VAL A 671 7.86 -10.98 -30.11
C VAL A 671 9.02 -9.99 -30.17
N LYS A 672 9.88 -10.12 -31.18
CA LYS A 672 11.04 -9.25 -31.45
C LYS A 672 11.19 -9.02 -32.96
N GLY A 673 12.21 -8.25 -33.35
CA GLY A 673 12.68 -8.19 -34.73
C GLY A 673 11.64 -7.66 -35.74
N PRO A 674 11.70 -8.10 -37.01
CA PRO A 674 10.85 -7.59 -38.08
C PRO A 674 9.35 -7.70 -37.82
N GLY A 675 8.90 -8.73 -37.10
CA GLY A 675 7.49 -8.90 -36.74
C GLY A 675 6.99 -7.81 -35.78
N PHE A 676 7.82 -7.39 -34.82
CA PHE A 676 7.53 -6.26 -33.94
C PHE A 676 7.49 -4.94 -34.72
N ASP A 677 8.46 -4.71 -35.60
CA ASP A 677 8.52 -3.49 -36.42
C ASP A 677 7.30 -3.35 -37.33
N GLN A 678 6.79 -4.47 -37.87
CA GLN A 678 5.55 -4.49 -38.65
C GLN A 678 4.34 -4.10 -37.80
N LEU A 679 4.17 -4.63 -36.58
CA LEU A 679 3.08 -4.21 -35.68
C LEU A 679 3.19 -2.73 -35.29
N ARG A 680 4.42 -2.23 -35.07
CA ARG A 680 4.67 -0.81 -34.80
C ARG A 680 4.35 0.07 -36.01
N SER A 681 4.55 -0.42 -37.23
CA SER A 681 4.17 0.29 -38.45
C SER A 681 2.65 0.42 -38.57
N VAL A 682 1.91 -0.65 -38.25
CA VAL A 682 0.45 -0.64 -38.18
C VAL A 682 -0.04 0.41 -37.16
N LEU A 683 0.56 0.46 -35.95
CA LEU A 683 0.22 1.46 -34.93
C LEU A 683 0.44 2.91 -35.40
N LYS A 684 1.42 3.15 -36.28
CA LYS A 684 1.73 4.48 -36.83
C LYS A 684 0.90 4.82 -38.06
N ASP A 685 0.23 3.84 -38.67
CA ASP A 685 -0.54 4.03 -39.89
C ASP A 685 -1.88 4.70 -39.56
N PRO A 686 -2.16 5.92 -40.08
CA PRO A 686 -3.40 6.64 -39.83
C PRO A 686 -4.64 5.95 -40.44
N ALA A 687 -4.46 4.99 -41.35
CA ALA A 687 -5.56 4.19 -41.89
C ALA A 687 -6.13 3.23 -40.83
N THR A 688 -5.34 2.87 -39.82
CA THR A 688 -5.72 1.93 -38.76
C THR A 688 -6.29 2.65 -37.54
N ARG A 689 -7.10 1.94 -36.75
CA ARG A 689 -7.62 2.43 -35.46
C ARG A 689 -6.85 1.93 -34.25
N LEU A 690 -5.68 1.32 -34.45
CA LEU A 690 -4.90 0.76 -33.35
C LEU A 690 -4.36 1.91 -32.50
N GLU A 691 -4.80 1.99 -31.25
CA GLU A 691 -4.41 3.03 -30.30
C GLU A 691 -3.33 2.53 -29.34
N LYS A 692 -3.35 1.22 -29.04
CA LYS A 692 -2.54 0.63 -27.98
C LYS A 692 -1.98 -0.72 -28.39
N LEU A 693 -0.65 -0.81 -28.42
CA LEU A 693 0.10 -2.05 -28.60
C LEU A 693 0.93 -2.30 -27.34
N ILE A 694 0.68 -3.43 -26.67
CA ILE A 694 1.43 -3.86 -25.49
C ILE A 694 2.25 -5.09 -25.90
N VAL A 695 3.57 -4.94 -25.86
CA VAL A 695 4.54 -6.02 -26.04
C VAL A 695 5.59 -5.83 -24.95
N ASP A 696 6.02 -6.92 -24.32
CA ASP A 696 7.12 -6.85 -23.36
C ASP A 696 8.40 -6.48 -24.09
N GLY A 697 9.09 -5.43 -23.64
CA GLY A 697 10.33 -4.99 -24.28
C GLY A 697 10.24 -3.71 -25.12
N LEU A 698 9.43 -2.73 -24.70
CA LEU A 698 9.53 -1.34 -25.20
C LEU A 698 10.88 -0.66 -24.87
N GLU A 699 11.84 -1.34 -24.23
CA GLU A 699 13.21 -0.85 -24.05
C GLU A 699 14.12 -1.36 -25.18
N GLU A 700 14.17 -0.54 -26.22
CA GLU A 700 14.96 -0.63 -27.45
C GLU A 700 16.46 -0.87 -27.19
N GLN A 701 17.17 -1.38 -28.21
CA GLN A 701 18.64 -1.37 -28.29
C GLN A 701 19.23 -0.09 -27.66
N ARG A 702 20.06 -0.24 -26.63
CA ARG A 702 20.78 0.89 -26.05
C ARG A 702 22.10 1.08 -26.80
N ASP A 703 22.44 2.32 -27.09
CA ASP A 703 23.80 2.66 -27.51
C ASP A 703 24.78 2.29 -26.39
N LEU A 704 25.84 1.56 -26.74
CA LEU A 704 26.89 1.14 -25.80
C LEU A 704 27.54 2.36 -25.14
N GLU A 705 27.61 3.50 -25.84
CA GLU A 705 28.12 4.76 -25.29
C GLU A 705 27.26 5.30 -24.14
N THR A 706 25.94 5.06 -24.20
CA THR A 706 25.01 5.43 -23.12
C THR A 706 25.10 4.50 -21.92
N LEU A 707 25.52 3.25 -22.10
CA LEU A 707 25.79 2.32 -20.99
C LEU A 707 27.15 2.60 -20.34
N ARG A 708 28.14 3.05 -21.14
CA ARG A 708 29.49 3.40 -20.66
C ARG A 708 29.50 4.48 -19.58
N GLN A 709 28.51 5.38 -19.55
CA GLN A 709 28.42 6.40 -18.50
C GLN A 709 28.22 5.84 -17.09
N TYR A 710 27.83 4.56 -16.97
CA TYR A 710 27.59 3.89 -15.69
C TYR A 710 28.66 2.84 -15.37
N VAL A 711 29.82 2.87 -16.02
CA VAL A 711 30.87 1.85 -15.85
C VAL A 711 31.35 1.75 -14.40
N CYS A 712 31.51 0.52 -13.94
CA CYS A 712 32.05 0.20 -12.63
C CYS A 712 33.24 -0.74 -12.71
N GLN A 713 34.19 -0.60 -11.78
CA GLN A 713 35.30 -1.52 -11.62
C GLN A 713 34.93 -2.62 -10.63
N LEU A 714 35.20 -3.87 -11.01
CA LEU A 714 34.93 -5.06 -10.20
C LEU A 714 36.20 -5.90 -10.08
N THR A 715 36.39 -6.51 -8.91
CA THR A 715 37.48 -7.43 -8.62
C THR A 715 36.94 -8.74 -8.04
N TRP A 716 37.63 -9.85 -8.31
CA TRP A 716 37.24 -11.16 -7.78
C TRP A 716 37.62 -11.31 -6.31
N ASP A 717 36.79 -12.03 -5.53
CA ASP A 717 37.11 -12.42 -4.15
C ASP A 717 37.58 -13.89 -4.09
N PRO A 718 38.91 -14.16 -3.98
CA PRO A 718 39.45 -15.53 -3.88
C PRO A 718 38.97 -16.30 -2.65
N ASN A 719 38.48 -15.60 -1.62
CA ASN A 719 37.93 -16.25 -0.42
C ASN A 719 36.57 -16.91 -0.67
N THR A 720 35.88 -16.51 -1.74
CA THR A 720 34.60 -17.10 -2.16
C THR A 720 34.79 -18.24 -3.17
N ALA A 721 35.90 -18.24 -3.90
CA ALA A 721 36.18 -19.17 -4.99
C ALA A 721 36.13 -20.64 -4.54
N SER A 722 35.43 -21.50 -5.29
CA SER A 722 35.46 -22.93 -5.03
C SER A 722 36.86 -23.54 -5.18
N SER A 723 37.09 -24.73 -4.65
CA SER A 723 38.38 -25.43 -4.78
C SER A 723 38.81 -25.71 -6.23
N SER A 724 37.87 -25.66 -7.19
CA SER A 724 38.13 -25.89 -8.62
C SER A 724 38.15 -24.59 -9.44
N VAL A 725 38.15 -23.42 -8.80
CA VAL A 725 38.18 -22.10 -9.45
C VAL A 725 39.34 -21.29 -8.87
N GLN A 726 40.14 -20.67 -9.75
CA GLN A 726 41.29 -19.86 -9.36
C GLN A 726 41.29 -18.53 -10.11
N VAL A 727 41.65 -17.46 -9.42
CA VAL A 727 42.03 -16.18 -10.05
C VAL A 727 43.47 -16.30 -10.55
N SER A 728 43.72 -15.93 -11.81
CA SER A 728 45.06 -16.02 -12.42
C SER A 728 46.07 -15.14 -11.68
N GLU A 729 47.28 -15.65 -11.52
CA GLU A 729 48.40 -14.92 -10.91
C GLU A 729 48.99 -13.86 -11.85
N GLU A 730 48.80 -14.02 -13.17
CA GLU A 730 49.30 -13.11 -14.20
C GLU A 730 48.29 -12.00 -14.56
N ASP A 731 46.99 -12.26 -14.35
CA ASP A 731 45.91 -11.33 -14.67
C ASP A 731 44.78 -11.45 -13.63
N GLU A 732 44.74 -10.51 -12.69
CA GLU A 732 43.78 -10.51 -11.58
C GLU A 732 42.30 -10.38 -12.03
N ALA A 733 42.04 -9.98 -13.28
CA ALA A 733 40.70 -9.93 -13.85
C ALA A 733 40.24 -11.27 -14.43
N LEU A 734 41.16 -12.22 -14.62
CA LEU A 734 40.91 -13.53 -15.20
C LEU A 734 40.71 -14.60 -14.12
N VAL A 735 39.68 -15.42 -14.32
CA VAL A 735 39.36 -16.58 -13.50
C VAL A 735 39.32 -17.81 -14.39
N GLU A 736 39.96 -18.88 -13.92
CA GLU A 736 40.09 -20.14 -14.63
C GLU A 736 39.58 -21.33 -13.82
N TYR A 737 39.05 -22.31 -14.53
CA TYR A 737 38.66 -23.61 -13.99
C TYR A 737 39.89 -24.51 -13.88
N ARG A 738 40.07 -25.09 -12.70
CA ARG A 738 41.17 -26.03 -12.41
C ARG A 738 40.63 -27.46 -12.39
N ARG A 739 41.17 -28.32 -13.26
CA ARG A 739 40.81 -29.76 -13.32
C ARG A 739 41.09 -30.53 -12.03
N HIS A 740 42.10 -30.11 -11.27
CA HIS A 740 42.48 -30.74 -10.00
C HIS A 740 42.20 -29.75 -8.86
N PRO A 741 41.18 -30.00 -8.02
CA PRO A 741 40.81 -29.07 -6.95
C PRO A 741 41.98 -28.82 -6.00
N ALA A 742 42.21 -27.57 -5.64
CA ALA A 742 43.26 -27.21 -4.70
C ALA A 742 42.84 -27.53 -3.26
N THR A 743 43.78 -27.98 -2.44
CA THR A 743 43.61 -28.10 -0.99
C THR A 743 43.68 -26.70 -0.37
N LEU A 744 42.53 -26.02 -0.28
CA LEU A 744 42.42 -24.69 0.32
C LEU A 744 42.00 -24.77 1.79
N PRO A 745 42.47 -23.85 2.66
CA PRO A 745 41.96 -23.72 4.01
C PRO A 745 40.45 -23.49 4.01
N HIS A 746 39.75 -24.08 4.99
CA HIS A 746 38.32 -23.89 5.16
C HIS A 746 38.02 -22.40 5.41
N HIS A 747 37.20 -21.79 4.54
CA HIS A 747 36.78 -20.40 4.66
C HIS A 747 35.24 -20.34 4.63
N PRO A 748 34.58 -19.61 5.55
CA PRO A 748 33.11 -19.64 5.69
C PRO A 748 32.36 -19.12 4.45
N GLU A 749 32.97 -18.23 3.68
CA GLU A 749 32.39 -17.67 2.44
C GLU A 749 32.67 -18.52 1.19
N ARG A 750 33.38 -19.65 1.32
CA ARG A 750 33.83 -20.46 0.18
C ARG A 750 32.71 -21.34 -0.36
N PHE A 751 32.47 -21.29 -1.68
CA PHE A 751 31.56 -22.24 -2.33
C PHE A 751 32.15 -23.67 -2.31
N ILE A 752 31.39 -24.62 -1.76
CA ILE A 752 31.86 -26.01 -1.58
C ILE A 752 31.41 -26.88 -2.76
N ASP A 753 30.14 -26.80 -3.14
CA ASP A 753 29.49 -27.77 -4.02
C ASP A 753 29.43 -27.32 -5.50
N GLN A 754 29.85 -26.10 -5.83
CA GLN A 754 29.70 -25.47 -7.15
C GLN A 754 30.95 -24.72 -7.60
N TYR A 755 31.22 -24.70 -8.91
CA TYR A 755 32.37 -24.03 -9.54
C TYR A 755 32.18 -22.51 -9.64
N GLN A 756 31.94 -21.86 -8.50
CA GLN A 756 31.55 -20.46 -8.43
C GLN A 756 32.61 -19.56 -7.78
N ILE A 757 32.60 -18.29 -8.17
CA ILE A 757 33.34 -17.18 -7.54
C ILE A 757 32.50 -15.90 -7.57
N MET A 758 32.65 -15.06 -6.53
CA MET A 758 31.92 -13.81 -6.36
C MET A 758 32.87 -12.59 -6.44
N SER A 759 32.36 -11.41 -6.80
CA SER A 759 33.09 -10.15 -6.70
C SER A 759 33.23 -9.66 -5.27
N ARG A 760 34.22 -8.81 -5.00
CA ARG A 760 34.38 -8.14 -3.70
C ARG A 760 33.37 -7.02 -3.51
N GLU A 761 33.06 -6.29 -4.58
CA GLU A 761 32.21 -5.12 -4.57
C GLU A 761 30.72 -5.51 -4.71
N GLY A 762 29.87 -4.86 -3.91
CA GLY A 762 28.42 -4.97 -3.98
C GLY A 762 27.81 -3.70 -4.56
N LEU A 763 26.96 -3.84 -5.56
CA LEU A 763 26.39 -2.75 -6.34
C LEU A 763 24.98 -2.38 -5.84
N SER A 764 24.73 -1.09 -5.60
CA SER A 764 23.48 -0.56 -5.05
C SER A 764 22.93 0.69 -5.76
N SER A 765 23.45 1.01 -6.95
CA SER A 765 22.98 2.09 -7.81
C SER A 765 23.10 1.70 -9.29
N ARG A 766 23.12 2.65 -10.22
CA ARG A 766 23.28 2.37 -11.65
C ARG A 766 24.72 1.99 -11.98
N HIS A 767 24.94 0.77 -12.47
CA HIS A 767 26.25 0.27 -12.82
C HIS A 767 26.24 -0.56 -14.11
N PHE A 768 27.33 -0.53 -14.84
CA PHE A 768 27.57 -1.31 -16.05
C PHE A 768 28.96 -1.94 -16.03
N PHE A 769 29.09 -3.19 -16.45
CA PHE A 769 30.38 -3.86 -16.64
C PHE A 769 30.28 -4.93 -17.72
N GLN A 770 31.44 -5.39 -18.22
CA GLN A 770 31.52 -6.37 -19.30
C GLN A 770 32.41 -7.55 -18.92
N LEU A 771 32.02 -8.72 -19.42
CA LEU A 771 32.68 -10.00 -19.18
C LEU A 771 32.90 -10.72 -20.50
N GLU A 772 34.04 -11.38 -20.63
CA GLU A 772 34.33 -12.31 -21.71
C GLU A 772 34.55 -13.69 -21.11
N TRP A 773 33.87 -14.70 -21.64
CA TRP A 773 33.95 -16.06 -21.10
C TRP A 773 34.36 -17.06 -22.18
N PHE A 774 34.95 -18.16 -21.75
CA PHE A 774 35.43 -19.22 -22.63
C PHE A 774 35.18 -20.60 -22.02
N GLY A 775 35.00 -21.60 -22.88
CA GLY A 775 34.66 -22.97 -22.50
C GLY A 775 33.31 -23.44 -23.06
N LYS A 776 32.86 -24.62 -22.61
CA LYS A 776 31.61 -25.25 -23.09
C LYS A 776 30.35 -24.61 -22.52
N SER A 777 30.46 -23.98 -21.35
CA SER A 777 29.37 -23.27 -20.70
C SER A 777 29.85 -22.25 -19.67
N ALA A 778 29.06 -21.21 -19.44
CA ALA A 778 29.21 -20.29 -18.32
C ALA A 778 27.84 -19.86 -17.79
N THR A 779 27.77 -19.60 -16.50
CA THR A 779 26.63 -18.95 -15.85
C THR A 779 27.09 -17.63 -15.28
N ILE A 780 26.56 -16.52 -15.79
CA ILE A 780 26.93 -15.16 -15.38
C ILE A 780 25.74 -14.53 -14.69
N GLY A 781 25.90 -14.04 -13.47
CA GLY A 781 24.80 -13.47 -12.73
C GLY A 781 25.19 -12.51 -11.63
N MET A 782 24.19 -12.01 -10.93
CA MET A 782 24.32 -11.21 -9.71
C MET A 782 23.58 -11.89 -8.56
N ALA A 783 24.09 -11.77 -7.35
CA ALA A 783 23.51 -12.40 -6.17
C ALA A 783 23.64 -11.52 -4.91
N TYR A 784 22.76 -11.74 -3.94
CA TYR A 784 22.96 -11.23 -2.59
C TYR A 784 24.14 -11.92 -1.92
N LYS A 785 24.78 -11.19 -1.00
CA LYS A 785 25.95 -11.68 -0.26
C LYS A 785 25.65 -12.94 0.56
N ASP A 786 24.42 -13.06 1.05
CA ASP A 786 23.95 -14.14 1.92
C ASP A 786 23.39 -15.37 1.16
N ILE A 787 23.77 -15.53 -0.12
CA ILE A 787 23.54 -16.78 -0.88
C ILE A 787 24.26 -17.96 -0.20
N SER A 788 23.64 -19.13 -0.20
CA SER A 788 24.23 -20.30 0.46
C SER A 788 25.54 -20.70 -0.21
N ARG A 789 26.57 -20.97 0.60
CA ARG A 789 27.88 -21.44 0.12
C ARG A 789 28.01 -22.97 0.08
N LYS A 790 27.05 -23.67 0.69
CA LYS A 790 27.01 -25.14 0.85
C LYS A 790 25.58 -25.67 0.82
N GLY A 791 25.38 -26.91 0.39
CA GLY A 791 24.08 -27.58 0.39
C GLY A 791 23.58 -27.92 -1.02
N SER A 792 22.25 -28.01 -1.20
CA SER A 792 21.67 -28.41 -2.49
C SER A 792 22.00 -27.43 -3.60
N LEU A 793 22.02 -27.92 -4.85
CA LEU A 793 22.15 -27.11 -6.07
C LEU A 793 21.22 -25.89 -6.07
N ALA A 794 19.98 -26.07 -5.60
CA ALA A 794 19.00 -25.00 -5.50
C ALA A 794 19.41 -23.88 -4.53
N ALA A 795 20.13 -24.20 -3.45
CA ALA A 795 20.52 -23.23 -2.44
C ALA A 795 21.71 -22.35 -2.84
N CYS A 796 22.65 -22.88 -3.65
CA CYS A 796 23.96 -22.25 -3.87
C CYS A 796 24.17 -21.73 -5.31
N SER A 797 23.48 -22.32 -6.30
CA SER A 797 23.73 -22.03 -7.71
C SER A 797 23.09 -20.74 -8.18
N ILE A 798 23.76 -20.04 -9.10
CA ILE A 798 23.25 -18.83 -9.74
C ILE A 798 21.89 -19.11 -10.39
N GLY A 799 20.89 -18.33 -10.00
CA GLY A 799 19.55 -18.37 -10.54
C GLY A 799 18.70 -19.58 -10.12
N LEU A 800 19.23 -20.52 -9.32
CA LEU A 800 18.44 -21.62 -8.76
C LEU A 800 17.79 -21.29 -7.40
N ASN A 801 18.01 -20.08 -6.88
CA ASN A 801 17.40 -19.51 -5.68
C ASN A 801 16.83 -18.12 -5.97
N ASN A 802 16.07 -17.60 -5.02
CA ASN A 802 15.53 -16.23 -5.05
C ASN A 802 16.55 -15.15 -4.68
N LYS A 803 17.81 -15.53 -4.38
CA LYS A 803 18.89 -14.61 -4.00
C LYS A 803 19.85 -14.30 -5.15
N SER A 804 19.63 -14.86 -6.34
CA SER A 804 20.51 -14.65 -7.49
C SER A 804 19.76 -14.64 -8.82
N TRP A 805 20.29 -13.90 -9.78
CA TRP A 805 19.77 -13.71 -11.14
C TRP A 805 20.92 -13.91 -12.09
N GLY A 806 20.75 -14.65 -13.18
CA GLY A 806 21.83 -14.80 -14.15
C GLY A 806 21.39 -15.36 -15.48
N ILE A 807 22.32 -15.45 -16.40
CA ILE A 807 22.15 -16.13 -17.67
C ILE A 807 23.11 -17.32 -17.75
N PHE A 808 22.63 -18.43 -18.30
CA PHE A 808 23.43 -19.61 -18.63
C PHE A 808 23.60 -19.69 -20.13
N VAL A 809 24.84 -19.83 -20.56
CA VAL A 809 25.23 -19.83 -21.97
C VAL A 809 26.09 -21.06 -22.24
N THR A 810 25.87 -21.72 -23.38
CA THR A 810 26.68 -22.87 -23.81
C THR A 810 27.27 -22.71 -25.20
N THR A 811 28.34 -23.45 -25.48
CA THR A 811 28.95 -23.62 -26.80
C THR A 811 29.28 -25.10 -27.03
N PRO A 812 29.23 -25.63 -28.27
CA PRO A 812 29.01 -24.94 -29.55
C PRO A 812 27.53 -24.75 -29.94
N LEU A 813 26.58 -25.31 -29.19
CA LEU A 813 25.14 -25.07 -29.40
C LEU A 813 24.76 -23.72 -28.79
N PRO A 814 24.13 -22.78 -29.53
CA PRO A 814 23.84 -21.43 -29.05
C PRO A 814 22.64 -21.40 -28.09
N THR A 815 22.70 -22.17 -27.00
CA THR A 815 21.64 -22.16 -25.99
C THR A 815 21.96 -21.12 -24.93
N CYS A 816 21.00 -20.24 -24.69
CA CYS A 816 21.11 -19.07 -23.85
C CYS A 816 19.86 -19.06 -22.97
N ASN A 817 20.01 -19.19 -21.65
CA ASN A 817 18.89 -19.35 -20.73
C ASN A 817 18.97 -18.32 -19.61
N ALA A 818 17.86 -17.65 -19.28
CA ALA A 818 17.76 -16.81 -18.10
C ALA A 818 17.41 -17.67 -16.86
N LEU A 819 18.13 -17.45 -15.76
CA LEU A 819 18.05 -18.19 -14.51
C LEU A 819 17.68 -17.28 -13.35
N HIS A 820 16.57 -17.57 -12.65
CA HIS A 820 16.23 -16.95 -11.37
C HIS A 820 15.20 -17.79 -10.60
N GLY A 821 15.34 -17.92 -9.28
CA GLY A 821 14.34 -18.57 -8.43
C GLY A 821 14.12 -20.06 -8.69
N GLY A 822 15.11 -20.78 -9.25
CA GLY A 822 14.93 -22.18 -9.66
C GLY A 822 14.30 -22.35 -11.04
N VAL A 823 13.98 -21.24 -11.71
CA VAL A 823 13.39 -21.21 -13.05
C VAL A 823 14.49 -20.95 -14.08
N GLU A 824 14.45 -21.73 -15.15
CA GLU A 824 15.30 -21.61 -16.32
C GLU A 824 14.40 -21.34 -17.52
N MET A 825 14.60 -20.20 -18.17
CA MET A 825 13.85 -19.73 -19.33
C MET A 825 14.78 -19.75 -20.54
N ARG A 826 14.44 -20.53 -21.57
CA ARG A 826 15.20 -20.51 -22.82
C ARG A 826 14.98 -19.19 -23.54
N LEU A 827 16.07 -18.49 -23.84
CA LEU A 827 16.10 -17.26 -24.63
C LEU A 827 16.28 -17.62 -26.12
N PRO A 828 16.02 -16.68 -27.05
CA PRO A 828 16.37 -16.86 -28.47
C PRO A 828 17.84 -17.26 -28.60
N ASP A 829 18.18 -17.98 -29.67
CA ASP A 829 19.55 -18.46 -29.88
C ASP A 829 20.54 -17.29 -29.86
N CYS A 830 21.23 -17.14 -28.71
CA CYS A 830 22.28 -16.17 -28.49
C CYS A 830 23.57 -16.91 -28.14
N SER A 831 24.66 -16.55 -28.83
CA SER A 831 26.02 -17.02 -28.56
C SER A 831 26.90 -15.87 -28.07
N PRO A 832 26.56 -15.20 -26.96
CA PRO A 832 27.31 -14.04 -26.52
C PRO A 832 28.64 -14.53 -25.95
N PHE A 833 29.74 -14.34 -26.69
CA PHE A 833 31.09 -14.53 -26.14
C PHE A 833 31.44 -13.44 -25.13
N ARG A 834 30.81 -12.26 -25.29
CA ARG A 834 30.94 -11.11 -24.42
C ARG A 834 29.57 -10.68 -23.90
N VAL A 835 29.48 -10.51 -22.58
CA VAL A 835 28.24 -10.18 -21.88
C VAL A 835 28.42 -8.85 -21.15
N GLY A 836 27.60 -7.87 -21.51
CA GLY A 836 27.42 -6.64 -20.76
C GLY A 836 26.34 -6.81 -19.71
N VAL A 837 26.57 -6.36 -18.49
CA VAL A 837 25.61 -6.41 -17.38
C VAL A 837 25.34 -4.98 -16.92
N TYR A 838 24.08 -4.56 -16.98
CA TYR A 838 23.61 -3.26 -16.49
C TYR A 838 22.63 -3.45 -15.33
N LEU A 839 22.89 -2.81 -14.20
CA LEU A 839 22.02 -2.79 -13.04
C LEU A 839 21.48 -1.39 -12.85
N ASP A 840 20.16 -1.21 -12.79
CA ASP A 840 19.52 -0.04 -12.18
C ASP A 840 18.85 -0.48 -10.88
N TRP A 841 19.59 -0.34 -9.78
CA TRP A 841 19.16 -0.84 -8.47
C TRP A 841 17.88 -0.16 -7.98
N ALA A 842 17.74 1.15 -8.22
CA ALA A 842 16.58 1.94 -7.78
C ALA A 842 15.32 1.63 -8.60
N ALA A 843 15.47 1.42 -9.92
CA ALA A 843 14.39 0.98 -10.78
C ALA A 843 14.06 -0.51 -10.63
N GLY A 844 14.94 -1.28 -9.99
CA GLY A 844 14.78 -2.73 -9.83
C GLY A 844 14.98 -3.50 -11.13
N THR A 845 15.90 -3.06 -11.99
CA THR A 845 16.18 -3.71 -13.29
C THR A 845 17.61 -4.22 -13.38
N LEU A 846 17.78 -5.44 -13.90
CA LEU A 846 19.08 -6.06 -14.17
C LEU A 846 19.05 -6.61 -15.60
N SER A 847 19.80 -5.99 -16.49
CA SER A 847 19.81 -6.28 -17.91
C SER A 847 21.13 -6.90 -18.35
N PHE A 848 21.03 -7.94 -19.18
CA PHE A 848 22.15 -8.63 -19.82
C PHE A 848 22.14 -8.30 -21.31
N TYR A 849 23.30 -7.95 -21.85
CA TYR A 849 23.49 -7.59 -23.24
C TYR A 849 24.56 -8.46 -23.88
N ASN A 850 24.36 -8.82 -25.13
CA ASN A 850 25.39 -9.35 -26.01
C ASN A 850 26.15 -8.13 -26.54
N THR A 851 27.39 -7.94 -26.10
CA THR A 851 28.16 -6.74 -26.45
C THR A 851 29.18 -7.03 -27.54
N THR A 852 29.16 -6.19 -28.57
CA THR A 852 30.21 -6.12 -29.60
C THR A 852 31.03 -4.84 -29.39
N ARG A 853 31.92 -4.48 -30.34
CA ARG A 853 32.77 -3.30 -30.21
C ARG A 853 31.96 -2.00 -30.01
N ASP A 854 30.84 -1.89 -30.71
CA ASP A 854 30.09 -0.63 -30.85
C ASP A 854 28.58 -0.78 -30.52
N LYS A 855 28.10 -2.00 -30.22
CA LYS A 855 26.66 -2.27 -30.00
C LYS A 855 26.42 -3.16 -28.79
N ALA A 856 25.31 -2.90 -28.08
CA ALA A 856 24.79 -3.73 -27.01
C ALA A 856 23.40 -4.25 -27.38
N GLU A 857 23.30 -5.53 -27.73
CA GLU A 857 22.01 -6.17 -28.03
C GLU A 857 21.44 -6.80 -26.77
N LEU A 858 20.20 -6.46 -26.41
CA LEU A 858 19.60 -6.96 -25.17
C LEU A 858 19.35 -8.48 -25.25
N ILE A 859 20.01 -9.23 -24.37
CA ILE A 859 19.77 -10.67 -24.15
C ILE A 859 18.50 -10.83 -23.32
N HIS A 860 18.48 -10.27 -22.11
CA HIS A 860 17.37 -10.40 -21.17
C HIS A 860 17.43 -9.35 -20.05
N THR A 861 16.26 -8.92 -19.56
CA THR A 861 16.15 -8.04 -18.39
C THR A 861 15.31 -8.68 -17.29
N PHE A 862 15.92 -8.83 -16.11
CA PHE A 862 15.23 -9.17 -14.89
C PHE A 862 14.66 -7.91 -14.24
N HIS A 863 13.43 -8.03 -13.75
CA HIS A 863 12.77 -7.00 -12.96
C HIS A 863 12.52 -7.56 -11.55
N ALA A 864 13.13 -6.93 -10.54
CA ALA A 864 13.05 -7.34 -9.14
C ALA A 864 13.30 -6.16 -8.19
N LYS A 865 12.61 -6.12 -7.05
CA LYS A 865 12.92 -5.16 -5.98
C LYS A 865 14.15 -5.68 -5.22
N PHE A 866 15.30 -5.06 -5.45
CA PHE A 866 16.52 -5.40 -4.73
C PHE A 866 16.47 -4.84 -3.31
N THR A 867 16.70 -5.70 -2.32
CA THR A 867 16.65 -5.34 -0.89
C THR A 867 18.03 -5.20 -0.27
N GLN A 868 19.06 -5.66 -0.97
CA GLN A 868 20.47 -5.60 -0.57
C GLN A 868 21.35 -5.28 -1.79
N PRO A 869 22.62 -4.87 -1.59
CA PRO A 869 23.59 -4.77 -2.67
C PRO A 869 23.79 -6.11 -3.39
N LEU A 870 23.99 -6.04 -4.70
CA LEU A 870 24.20 -7.20 -5.55
C LEU A 870 25.67 -7.39 -5.90
N PHE A 871 26.16 -8.62 -5.80
CA PHE A 871 27.53 -9.00 -6.10
C PHE A 871 27.54 -9.82 -7.39
N LEU A 872 28.51 -9.57 -8.27
CA LEU A 872 28.74 -10.41 -9.45
C LEU A 872 29.08 -11.82 -8.99
N LEU A 873 28.43 -12.82 -9.56
CA LEU A 873 28.63 -14.23 -9.26
C LEU A 873 28.69 -14.99 -10.58
N VAL A 874 29.77 -15.75 -10.80
CA VAL A 874 29.97 -16.51 -12.04
C VAL A 874 30.25 -17.97 -11.73
N SER A 875 29.71 -18.86 -12.55
CA SER A 875 30.04 -20.29 -12.62
C SER A 875 30.62 -20.60 -14.00
N ILE A 876 31.78 -21.26 -14.05
CA ILE A 876 32.53 -21.45 -15.31
C ILE A 876 32.90 -22.92 -15.54
N SER A 877 32.96 -23.29 -16.83
CA SER A 877 33.51 -24.59 -17.27
C SER A 877 34.96 -24.51 -17.74
N ALA A 878 35.46 -23.33 -18.13
CA ALA A 878 36.87 -23.12 -18.46
C ALA A 878 37.40 -21.78 -17.93
N GLY A 879 36.80 -20.63 -18.27
CA GLY A 879 37.23 -19.36 -17.67
C GLY A 879 36.37 -18.15 -18.03
N VAL A 880 36.59 -17.07 -17.29
CA VAL A 880 35.93 -15.77 -17.44
C VAL A 880 36.88 -14.63 -17.10
N LYS A 881 36.83 -13.55 -17.87
CA LYS A 881 37.63 -12.35 -17.69
C LYS A 881 36.72 -11.13 -17.54
N ILE A 882 36.94 -10.32 -16.51
CA ILE A 882 36.35 -8.97 -16.41
C ILE A 882 37.13 -8.07 -17.36
N LEU A 883 36.42 -7.35 -18.24
CA LEU A 883 37.08 -6.47 -19.21
C LEU A 883 37.29 -5.07 -18.61
N PRO A 884 38.55 -4.61 -18.43
CA PRO A 884 38.82 -3.21 -18.15
C PRO A 884 38.56 -2.36 -19.40
N ASP A 885 38.10 -1.13 -19.20
CA ASP A 885 37.49 -0.27 -20.21
C ASP A 885 38.51 0.28 -21.24
N MET A 886 39.04 -0.59 -22.13
CA MET A 886 39.90 -0.19 -23.25
C MET A 886 39.51 -0.92 -24.55
N PRO A 887 39.47 -0.24 -25.71
CA PRO A 887 39.36 -0.91 -27.00
C PRO A 887 40.63 -1.75 -27.26
N PRO A 888 40.53 -2.87 -28.01
CA PRO A 888 41.69 -3.72 -28.27
C PRO A 888 42.78 -2.95 -29.06
N PRO A 889 44.08 -3.25 -28.87
CA PRO A 889 45.11 -2.72 -29.75
C PRO A 889 44.83 -3.15 -31.19
N LEU A 890 45.02 -2.21 -32.12
CA LEU A 890 44.85 -2.40 -33.56
C LEU A 890 45.74 -3.54 -34.06
N CYS A 891 45.14 -4.69 -34.39
CA CYS A 891 45.69 -5.62 -35.36
C CYS A 891 44.59 -5.97 -36.37
N VAL A 892 44.82 -5.67 -37.65
CA VAL A 892 43.83 -5.72 -38.75
C VAL A 892 43.91 -7.06 -39.49
N HIS A 893 44.08 -8.17 -38.77
CA HIS A 893 44.10 -9.49 -39.39
C HIS A 893 43.11 -10.42 -38.68
N ASP A 894 42.21 -11.02 -39.48
CA ASP A 894 41.27 -12.04 -39.06
C ASP A 894 42.03 -13.19 -38.39
N HIS A 895 41.79 -13.38 -37.09
CA HIS A 895 42.33 -14.49 -36.33
C HIS A 895 41.22 -15.50 -35.99
N ASP A 896 41.54 -16.78 -36.13
CA ASP A 896 40.76 -17.90 -35.62
C ASP A 896 40.74 -17.83 -34.08
N PRO A 897 39.56 -17.87 -33.41
CA PRO A 897 39.44 -17.81 -31.95
C PRO A 897 40.27 -18.85 -31.17
N TRP A 898 40.74 -19.91 -31.83
CA TRP A 898 41.55 -20.97 -31.20
C TRP A 898 43.05 -20.66 -31.10
N ASP A 899 43.57 -19.63 -31.77
CA ASP A 899 45.02 -19.36 -31.79
C ASP A 899 45.58 -18.77 -30.49
N MET A 900 44.73 -18.26 -29.60
CA MET A 900 45.13 -17.80 -28.25
C MET A 900 45.61 -18.94 -27.32
N LEU A 901 45.38 -20.20 -27.68
CA LEU A 901 45.85 -21.39 -26.92
C LEU A 901 47.32 -21.75 -27.18
N ARG A 902 47.98 -21.15 -28.18
CA ARG A 902 49.40 -21.37 -28.45
C ARG A 902 50.16 -20.12 -28.04
N GLY A 903 50.59 -20.09 -26.78
CA GLY A 903 51.25 -18.95 -26.14
C GLY A 903 52.17 -18.17 -27.07
N TYR A 904 52.05 -16.84 -27.00
CA TYR A 904 52.78 -15.82 -27.76
C TYR A 904 54.01 -16.35 -28.52
N LYS A 905 53.84 -16.59 -29.83
CA LYS A 905 54.96 -16.62 -30.76
C LYS A 905 54.60 -15.83 -32.01
N ASP A 906 55.14 -14.61 -32.03
CA ASP A 906 55.46 -13.77 -33.18
C ASP A 906 54.46 -13.79 -34.33
N CYS A 907 53.61 -12.75 -34.36
CA CYS A 907 52.92 -12.34 -35.57
C CYS A 907 53.97 -12.02 -36.65
N LYS A 908 54.12 -12.90 -37.64
CA LYS A 908 55.10 -12.77 -38.73
C LYS A 908 54.92 -11.52 -39.62
N GLY A 909 53.90 -10.70 -39.38
CA GLY A 909 53.66 -9.44 -40.10
C GLY A 909 54.17 -8.17 -39.42
N CYS A 910 54.49 -8.21 -38.12
CA CYS A 910 54.82 -7.01 -37.35
C CYS A 910 56.33 -6.89 -37.13
N ASN A 911 57.08 -6.62 -38.20
CA ASN A 911 58.43 -6.12 -38.05
C ASN A 911 58.38 -4.64 -37.64
N GLY A 912 58.68 -4.38 -36.37
CA GLY A 912 59.26 -3.11 -35.93
C GLY A 912 58.32 -2.17 -35.17
N SER A 913 58.35 -2.28 -33.84
CA SER A 913 58.67 -1.14 -32.97
C SER A 913 58.80 -1.63 -31.53
N LYS A 914 60.05 -1.86 -31.10
CA LYS A 914 60.43 -1.90 -29.68
C LYS A 914 60.42 -0.48 -29.14
N ALA A 915 59.85 -0.28 -27.96
CA ALA A 915 60.27 0.64 -26.88
C ALA A 915 59.04 0.87 -25.96
N GLY A 916 59.12 0.75 -24.63
CA GLY A 916 60.18 0.40 -23.70
C GLY A 916 59.54 0.15 -22.34
#